data_AF-B1LNH4-F1
#
_entry.id   AF-B1LNH4-F1
#
_cell.length_a   1.000
_cell.length_b   1.000
_cell.length_c   1.000
_cell.angle_alpha   90.00
_cell.angle_beta   90.00
_cell.angle_gamma   90.00
#
_symmetry.space_group_name_H-M   'P 1'
#
loop_
_entity.id
_entity.type
_entity.pdbx_description
1 polymer ?
#
loop_
_entity_poly.entity_id
_entity_poly.type
_entity_poly.pdbx_seq_one_letter_code
_entity_poly.pdbx_strand_id
1 'polypeptide(L)'
;MPRLLTKRGCWITLAAAPFLLFLAAWGADKLWPLPLHEVNPARVVVAQDGTPLWRFADAEGIWRYPVTIEDVSPRYLEALINYEDRWFWKHPGVNPFSVARAAWQDLTSGRVISGGSTLTMQVARLLDPHPKTFGGKIRQLWRALQLEWHLSKREILTLYLNRAPFGGTLQGIGAASWAYLGKSPANLSYSEAAMLAVLPQAPSRLRPDRWPERAEAARNKVLERMAVQGVWSREQVKESREEPIWLAPRQMPQLAPLFSRMMLGKSKSDKIVTTLDAGLQRRLEELAQNWKGRLPPRSSLAMIVVDHTDMRVRGWVGSVDLNDDSRFGHVDMVNAIRSPGSVLKPFVYGLALDEGLIHPASLLQDVPRRTGDYRPGNFDSGFHGPISMSEALVRSLNLPAVQVLEAYGPKRFAAKLRNVGLPLYLPNGAAPNLSLILGGAGAKLEDMAAAYTAFARHGKAGKLRLQPDDPLLERPLMSSGAAWIIRRIMADEAQPLPDGALPRVAPLAWKTGTSYGYRDAWAIGVNARYVIGIWTGRPDGTPVVGQFGFASAVPLLNQVNNILLSRSANLPEDPRPDSVSRGVICWPGGQSLPEGDSNCRRRLATWLLDGSQPPTLLLPEQEGINGIRFPIWLDENGKRVAADCPQARQEMINVWPLPLEPWLPASERRAVRLPPASTICPPYGHDAQLPLQLTGVRDGAIIKRLPGAAEATLPLQSSGGAGERWWFLNGEPLTERGRNVTLHLTDKGDYQLLVMDEVGQIATVKFVMQ
;
A
#
# COMPACT_ATOMS: atom_id res chain seq x y z
N MET A 1 -28.71 48.93 -85.72
CA MET A 1 -28.81 47.49 -85.40
C MET A 1 -27.49 47.01 -84.79
N PRO A 2 -27.51 46.44 -83.57
CA PRO A 2 -26.34 46.00 -82.81
C PRO A 2 -25.96 44.53 -83.10
N ARG A 3 -24.72 44.13 -82.82
CA ARG A 3 -24.30 42.72 -82.70
C ARG A 3 -24.11 42.35 -81.24
N LEU A 4 -25.05 41.56 -80.72
CA LEU A 4 -24.95 40.76 -79.51
C LEU A 4 -24.05 39.55 -79.77
N LEU A 5 -23.01 39.33 -78.95
CA LEU A 5 -22.22 38.09 -78.70
C LEU A 5 -21.01 38.57 -77.86
N THR A 6 -20.67 38.14 -76.64
CA THR A 6 -21.00 36.94 -75.84
C THR A 6 -20.82 37.26 -74.36
N LYS A 7 -21.92 37.32 -73.58
CA LYS A 7 -21.85 37.43 -72.10
C LYS A 7 -21.43 36.13 -71.40
N ARG A 8 -21.37 34.96 -72.08
CA ARG A 8 -21.19 33.63 -71.45
C ARG A 8 -19.77 33.33 -70.90
N GLY A 9 -18.70 33.88 -71.48
CA GLY A 9 -17.33 33.65 -70.98
C GLY A 9 -17.05 34.31 -69.63
N CYS A 10 -17.66 35.47 -69.38
CA CYS A 10 -17.50 36.23 -68.13
C CYS A 10 -18.12 35.51 -66.92
N TRP A 11 -19.24 34.79 -67.12
CA TRP A 11 -19.90 34.03 -66.05
C TRP A 11 -19.12 32.77 -65.64
N ILE A 12 -18.43 32.11 -66.57
CA ILE A 12 -17.59 30.93 -66.26
C ILE A 12 -16.34 31.36 -65.49
N THR A 13 -15.71 32.48 -65.85
CA THR A 13 -14.58 33.05 -65.09
C THR A 13 -15.00 33.58 -63.71
N LEU A 14 -16.21 34.16 -63.59
CA LEU A 14 -16.78 34.59 -62.31
C LEU A 14 -17.16 33.41 -61.40
N ALA A 15 -17.56 32.27 -61.96
CA ALA A 15 -17.86 31.05 -61.20
C ALA A 15 -16.62 30.21 -60.86
N ALA A 16 -15.58 30.22 -61.71
CA ALA A 16 -14.33 29.48 -61.49
C ALA A 16 -13.40 30.17 -60.47
N ALA A 17 -13.42 31.51 -60.40
CA ALA A 17 -12.61 32.28 -59.46
C ALA A 17 -12.79 31.88 -57.98
N PRO A 18 -14.01 31.75 -57.41
CA PRO A 18 -14.19 31.30 -56.03
C PRO A 18 -13.74 29.85 -55.80
N PHE A 19 -13.88 28.98 -56.81
CA PHE A 19 -13.41 27.59 -56.72
C PHE A 19 -11.88 27.50 -56.72
N LEU A 20 -11.21 28.28 -57.58
CA LEU A 20 -9.75 28.39 -57.59
C LEU A 20 -9.19 29.04 -56.32
N LEU A 21 -9.87 30.06 -55.78
CA LEU A 21 -9.55 30.66 -54.48
C LEU A 21 -9.70 29.66 -53.34
N PHE A 22 -10.76 28.85 -53.34
CA PHE A 22 -10.95 27.78 -52.36
C PHE A 22 -9.84 26.72 -52.47
N LEU A 23 -9.51 26.26 -53.69
CA LEU A 23 -8.41 25.30 -53.90
C LEU A 23 -7.05 25.87 -53.50
N ALA A 24 -6.79 27.15 -53.76
CA ALA A 24 -5.56 27.82 -53.32
C ALA A 24 -5.50 27.94 -51.80
N ALA A 25 -6.61 28.30 -51.13
CA ALA A 25 -6.69 28.36 -49.68
C ALA A 25 -6.53 26.97 -49.04
N TRP A 26 -7.14 25.94 -49.62
CA TRP A 26 -7.00 24.54 -49.21
C TRP A 26 -5.57 24.03 -49.40
N GLY A 27 -4.95 24.33 -50.55
CA GLY A 27 -3.55 23.99 -50.81
C GLY A 27 -2.59 24.68 -49.83
N ALA A 28 -2.81 25.97 -49.55
CA ALA A 28 -2.05 26.71 -48.54
C ALA A 28 -2.23 26.14 -47.13
N ASP A 29 -3.43 25.69 -46.78
CA ASP A 29 -3.69 25.00 -45.50
C ASP A 29 -2.91 23.70 -45.34
N LYS A 30 -2.80 22.91 -46.42
CA LYS A 30 -2.01 21.67 -46.42
C LYS A 30 -0.50 21.91 -46.40
N LEU A 31 -0.03 22.96 -47.08
CA LEU A 31 1.39 23.33 -47.10
C LEU A 31 1.86 23.93 -45.76
N TRP A 32 0.97 24.61 -45.05
CA TRP A 32 1.24 25.20 -43.74
C TRP A 32 0.23 24.71 -42.70
N PRO A 33 0.37 23.46 -42.21
CA PRO A 33 -0.54 22.91 -41.21
C PRO A 33 -0.48 23.69 -39.89
N LEU A 34 -1.56 23.61 -39.10
CA LEU A 34 -1.64 24.22 -37.78
C LEU A 34 -0.75 23.46 -36.77
N PRO A 35 0.11 24.16 -36.01
CA PRO A 35 0.96 23.53 -35.00
C PRO A 35 0.16 23.26 -33.71
N LEU A 36 -0.73 22.26 -33.72
CA LEU A 36 -1.57 21.93 -32.57
C LEU A 36 -0.92 20.97 -31.57
N HIS A 37 -0.02 20.11 -32.05
CA HIS A 37 0.62 19.06 -31.25
C HIS A 37 1.97 19.49 -30.70
N GLU A 38 2.14 19.35 -29.38
CA GLU A 38 3.41 19.55 -28.68
C GLU A 38 4.10 18.19 -28.49
N VAL A 39 5.42 18.16 -28.68
CA VAL A 39 6.21 16.92 -28.58
C VAL A 39 6.40 16.49 -27.11
N ASN A 40 6.55 17.46 -26.19
CA ASN A 40 6.71 17.24 -24.76
C ASN A 40 5.78 18.21 -23.99
N PRO A 41 4.47 17.93 -23.91
CA PRO A 41 3.53 18.82 -23.25
C PRO A 41 3.79 18.88 -21.74
N ALA A 42 3.45 20.01 -21.13
CA ALA A 42 3.40 20.11 -19.68
C ALA A 42 2.28 19.23 -19.14
N ARG A 43 2.55 18.50 -18.05
CA ARG A 43 1.61 17.52 -17.48
C ARG A 43 1.35 17.77 -16.01
N VAL A 44 0.16 17.43 -15.54
CA VAL A 44 -0.21 17.58 -14.14
C VAL A 44 -0.89 16.31 -13.63
N VAL A 45 -0.51 15.90 -12.42
CA VAL A 45 -1.18 14.82 -11.68
C VAL A 45 -2.06 15.48 -10.63
N VAL A 46 -3.34 15.16 -10.63
CA VAL A 46 -4.33 15.74 -9.73
C VAL A 46 -4.98 14.65 -8.87
N ALA A 47 -5.40 15.04 -7.68
CA ALA A 47 -6.26 14.25 -6.81
C ALA A 47 -7.66 14.09 -7.42
N GLN A 48 -8.49 13.28 -6.77
CA GLN A 48 -9.85 13.00 -7.26
C GLN A 48 -10.71 14.26 -7.41
N ASP A 49 -10.50 15.26 -6.57
CA ASP A 49 -11.21 16.55 -6.57
C ASP A 49 -10.62 17.58 -7.55
N GLY A 50 -9.60 17.21 -8.32
CA GLY A 50 -8.88 18.10 -9.23
C GLY A 50 -7.77 18.94 -8.57
N THR A 51 -7.53 18.78 -7.27
CA THR A 51 -6.42 19.45 -6.57
C THR A 51 -5.08 18.95 -7.14
N PRO A 52 -4.18 19.85 -7.61
CA PRO A 52 -2.86 19.46 -8.09
C PRO A 52 -2.05 18.78 -6.99
N LEU A 53 -1.55 17.58 -7.29
CA LEU A 53 -0.62 16.86 -6.43
C LEU A 53 0.81 17.23 -6.82
N TRP A 54 1.12 17.03 -8.10
CA TRP A 54 2.43 17.31 -8.67
C TRP A 54 2.30 17.77 -10.12
N ARG A 55 3.30 18.53 -10.58
CA ARG A 55 3.34 19.14 -11.93
C ARG A 55 4.67 18.84 -12.63
N PHE A 56 4.63 18.71 -13.95
CA PHE A 56 5.76 18.47 -14.82
C PHE A 56 5.76 19.53 -15.93
N ALA A 57 6.87 20.22 -16.10
CA ALA A 57 6.97 21.30 -17.09
C ALA A 57 7.17 20.72 -18.49
N ASP A 58 6.85 21.52 -19.51
CA ASP A 58 7.31 21.26 -20.86
C ASP A 58 8.83 21.54 -21.00
N ALA A 59 9.35 21.34 -22.21
CA ALA A 59 10.77 21.53 -22.52
C ALA A 59 11.26 22.97 -22.26
N GLU A 60 10.36 23.94 -22.33
CA GLU A 60 10.63 25.36 -22.10
C GLU A 60 10.45 25.78 -20.62
N GLY A 61 10.13 24.83 -19.73
CA GLY A 61 9.93 25.10 -18.30
C GLY A 61 8.57 25.73 -17.96
N ILE A 62 7.61 25.66 -18.89
CA ILE A 62 6.25 26.18 -18.72
C ILE A 62 5.37 25.16 -18.01
N TRP A 63 4.51 25.67 -17.14
CA TRP A 63 3.50 24.90 -16.43
C TRP A 63 2.13 25.19 -17.02
N ARG A 64 1.41 24.12 -17.40
CA ARG A 64 0.02 24.17 -17.84
C ARG A 64 -0.80 23.16 -17.05
N TYR A 65 -1.96 23.58 -16.56
CA TYR A 65 -2.94 22.67 -15.96
C TYR A 65 -4.16 22.63 -16.89
N PRO A 66 -4.28 21.58 -17.72
CA PRO A 66 -5.33 21.50 -18.71
C PRO A 66 -6.73 21.63 -18.10
N VAL A 67 -7.54 22.50 -18.68
CA VAL A 67 -8.94 22.72 -18.32
C VAL A 67 -9.81 22.75 -19.57
N THR A 68 -11.05 22.27 -19.45
CA THR A 68 -12.09 22.53 -20.46
C THR A 68 -12.88 23.78 -20.11
N ILE A 69 -13.89 24.13 -20.92
CA ILE A 69 -14.78 25.27 -20.62
C ILE A 69 -15.58 25.00 -19.34
N GLU A 70 -15.94 23.74 -19.10
CA GLU A 70 -16.74 23.29 -17.94
C GLU A 70 -15.93 23.31 -16.64
N ASP A 71 -14.60 23.22 -16.73
CA ASP A 71 -13.69 23.26 -15.60
C ASP A 71 -13.44 24.71 -15.09
N VAL A 72 -14.03 25.73 -15.72
CA VAL A 72 -13.76 27.15 -15.46
C VAL A 72 -15.04 27.89 -15.06
N SER A 73 -14.92 28.82 -14.11
CA SER A 73 -16.05 29.61 -13.61
C SER A 73 -16.76 30.36 -14.76
N PRO A 74 -18.09 30.30 -14.86
CA PRO A 74 -18.86 31.08 -15.84
C PRO A 74 -18.54 32.58 -15.77
N ARG A 75 -18.29 33.10 -14.56
CA ARG A 75 -17.91 34.51 -14.32
C ARG A 75 -16.60 34.87 -15.03
N TYR A 76 -15.64 33.96 -15.04
CA TYR A 76 -14.39 34.18 -15.76
C TYR A 76 -14.61 34.22 -17.28
N LEU A 77 -15.43 33.30 -17.81
CA LEU A 77 -15.75 33.28 -19.24
C LEU A 77 -16.50 34.56 -19.66
N GLU A 78 -17.46 35.01 -18.87
CA GLU A 78 -18.17 36.28 -19.08
C GLU A 78 -17.21 37.48 -19.10
N ALA A 79 -16.35 37.59 -18.09
CA ALA A 79 -15.37 38.66 -18.00
C ALA A 79 -14.40 38.65 -19.18
N LEU A 80 -13.82 37.48 -19.50
CA LEU A 80 -12.86 37.30 -20.58
C LEU A 80 -13.48 37.69 -21.92
N ILE A 81 -14.63 37.10 -22.27
CA ILE A 81 -15.27 37.32 -23.57
C ILE A 81 -15.74 38.77 -23.69
N ASN A 82 -16.43 39.33 -22.70
CA ASN A 82 -16.94 40.71 -22.83
C ASN A 82 -15.83 41.77 -22.77
N TYR A 83 -14.71 41.48 -22.10
CA TYR A 83 -13.58 42.40 -22.02
C TYR A 83 -12.65 42.34 -23.25
N GLU A 84 -12.28 41.14 -23.69
CA GLU A 84 -11.35 40.91 -24.82
C GLU A 84 -12.07 40.89 -26.17
N ASP A 85 -13.21 40.19 -26.29
CA ASP A 85 -13.84 39.91 -27.58
C ASP A 85 -15.36 39.69 -27.48
N ARG A 86 -16.11 40.79 -27.32
CA ARG A 86 -17.57 40.77 -27.08
C ARG A 86 -18.38 40.00 -28.13
N TRP A 87 -17.88 39.92 -29.36
CA TRP A 87 -18.58 39.24 -30.46
C TRP A 87 -17.94 37.89 -30.81
N PHE A 88 -17.13 37.32 -29.92
CA PHE A 88 -16.37 36.07 -30.14
C PHE A 88 -17.19 34.97 -30.82
N TRP A 89 -18.41 34.74 -30.36
CA TRP A 89 -19.29 33.68 -30.89
C TRP A 89 -19.87 33.96 -32.28
N LYS A 90 -19.79 35.20 -32.78
CA LYS A 90 -20.49 35.66 -34.01
C LYS A 90 -19.57 35.90 -35.20
N HIS A 91 -18.29 36.22 -34.98
CA HIS A 91 -17.37 36.52 -36.09
C HIS A 91 -16.53 35.30 -36.50
N PRO A 92 -16.08 35.18 -37.76
CA PRO A 92 -15.23 34.08 -38.22
C PRO A 92 -13.75 34.38 -37.93
N GLY A 93 -13.38 34.42 -36.65
CA GLY A 93 -11.99 34.64 -36.20
C GLY A 93 -11.48 36.08 -36.26
N VAL A 94 -11.82 36.86 -37.27
CA VAL A 94 -11.52 38.29 -37.35
C VAL A 94 -12.80 39.10 -37.27
N ASN A 95 -12.81 40.16 -36.47
CA ASN A 95 -13.96 41.05 -36.34
C ASN A 95 -13.74 42.32 -37.21
N PRO A 96 -14.42 42.46 -38.36
CA PRO A 96 -14.21 43.57 -39.29
C PRO A 96 -14.49 44.94 -38.66
N PHE A 97 -15.51 45.04 -37.82
CA PHE A 97 -15.86 46.27 -37.11
C PHE A 97 -14.76 46.67 -36.12
N SER A 98 -14.15 45.70 -35.45
CA SER A 98 -13.06 45.96 -34.51
C SER A 98 -11.77 46.39 -35.21
N VAL A 99 -11.48 45.83 -36.38
CA VAL A 99 -10.35 46.24 -37.23
C VAL A 99 -10.56 47.64 -37.81
N ALA A 100 -11.75 47.93 -38.36
CA ALA A 100 -12.08 49.23 -38.94
C ALA A 100 -12.05 50.35 -37.89
N ARG A 101 -12.64 50.12 -36.71
CA ARG A 101 -12.60 51.04 -35.57
C ARG A 101 -11.17 51.31 -35.09
N ALA A 102 -10.36 50.26 -34.95
CA ALA A 102 -8.97 50.41 -34.52
C ALA A 102 -8.15 51.20 -35.55
N ALA A 103 -8.30 50.89 -36.84
CA ALA A 103 -7.64 51.62 -37.92
C ALA A 103 -8.03 53.11 -37.93
N TRP A 104 -9.32 53.43 -37.79
CA TRP A 104 -9.80 54.81 -37.71
C TRP A 104 -9.21 55.56 -36.51
N GLN A 105 -9.21 54.95 -35.32
CA GLN A 105 -8.66 55.55 -34.11
C GLN A 105 -7.15 55.79 -34.22
N ASP A 106 -6.40 54.83 -34.74
CA ASP A 106 -4.95 54.95 -34.93
C ASP A 106 -4.60 56.06 -35.94
N LEU A 107 -5.38 56.18 -37.02
CA LEU A 107 -5.26 57.26 -38.01
C LEU A 107 -5.55 58.64 -37.41
N THR A 108 -6.62 58.77 -36.62
CA THR A 108 -7.01 60.08 -36.04
C THR A 108 -6.12 60.53 -34.89
N SER A 109 -5.38 59.63 -34.24
CA SER A 109 -4.67 59.93 -33.00
C SER A 109 -3.15 59.81 -33.08
N GLY A 110 -2.60 59.40 -34.22
CA GLY A 110 -1.14 59.33 -34.47
C GLY A 110 -0.39 58.31 -33.60
N ARG A 111 -1.10 57.49 -32.82
CA ARG A 111 -0.55 56.44 -31.94
C ARG A 111 -1.57 55.31 -31.84
N VAL A 112 -1.10 54.09 -31.57
CA VAL A 112 -1.98 52.92 -31.41
C VAL A 112 -2.83 53.10 -30.15
N ILE A 113 -4.14 53.31 -30.29
CA ILE A 113 -5.06 53.57 -29.18
C ILE A 113 -5.85 52.32 -28.76
N SER A 114 -6.30 51.50 -29.72
CA SER A 114 -7.14 50.34 -29.41
C SER A 114 -6.67 49.04 -30.07
N GLY A 115 -6.76 47.95 -29.32
CA GLY A 115 -6.50 46.62 -29.82
C GLY A 115 -7.65 46.14 -30.70
N GLY A 116 -7.36 45.83 -31.97
CA GLY A 116 -8.30 45.18 -32.89
C GLY A 116 -8.20 43.64 -32.93
N SER A 117 -7.45 43.01 -32.02
CA SER A 117 -7.22 41.56 -32.03
C SER A 117 -8.31 40.81 -31.26
N THR A 118 -8.92 39.82 -31.91
CA THR A 118 -9.91 38.90 -31.34
C THR A 118 -9.25 37.79 -30.52
N LEU A 119 -10.02 37.03 -29.73
CA LEU A 119 -9.50 35.87 -28.99
C LEU A 119 -8.87 34.84 -29.94
N THR A 120 -9.50 34.57 -31.09
CA THR A 120 -8.96 33.67 -32.12
C THR A 120 -7.60 34.16 -32.64
N MET A 121 -7.45 35.47 -32.90
CA MET A 121 -6.15 36.03 -33.30
C MET A 121 -5.12 35.91 -32.18
N GLN A 122 -5.52 36.05 -30.91
CA GLN A 122 -4.62 35.84 -29.79
C GLN A 122 -4.16 34.38 -29.71
N VAL A 123 -5.05 33.40 -29.87
CA VAL A 123 -4.70 31.96 -29.94
C VAL A 123 -3.74 31.68 -31.09
N ALA A 124 -4.02 32.23 -32.29
CA ALA A 124 -3.14 32.10 -33.44
C ALA A 124 -1.70 32.54 -33.14
N ARG A 125 -1.55 33.67 -32.42
CA ARG A 125 -0.23 34.19 -32.01
C ARG A 125 0.44 33.34 -30.93
N LEU A 126 -0.33 32.71 -30.04
CA LEU A 126 0.20 31.82 -29.01
C LEU A 126 0.71 30.50 -29.59
N LEU A 127 0.02 29.99 -30.62
CA LEU A 127 0.38 28.77 -31.34
C LEU A 127 1.55 28.95 -32.31
N ASP A 128 1.57 30.09 -33.01
CA ASP A 128 2.57 30.39 -34.04
C ASP A 128 3.18 31.77 -33.77
N PRO A 129 4.12 31.89 -32.81
CA PRO A 129 4.74 33.15 -32.45
C PRO A 129 5.44 33.81 -33.65
N HIS A 130 5.14 35.08 -33.89
CA HIS A 130 5.69 35.83 -35.02
C HIS A 130 6.08 37.28 -34.63
N PRO A 131 6.96 37.94 -35.40
CA PRO A 131 7.32 39.34 -35.17
C PRO A 131 6.10 40.27 -35.22
N LYS A 132 6.16 41.39 -34.47
CA LYS A 132 5.14 42.46 -34.49
C LYS A 132 5.30 43.38 -35.71
N THR A 133 5.38 42.79 -36.91
CA THR A 133 5.46 43.51 -38.19
C THR A 133 4.14 43.41 -38.94
N PHE A 134 3.96 44.22 -39.99
CA PHE A 134 2.78 44.15 -40.85
C PHE A 134 2.60 42.74 -41.45
N GLY A 135 3.69 42.13 -41.94
CA GLY A 135 3.68 40.75 -42.43
C GLY A 135 3.34 39.71 -41.36
N GLY A 136 3.82 39.90 -40.13
CA GLY A 136 3.43 39.06 -38.99
C GLY A 136 1.93 39.15 -38.68
N LYS A 137 1.33 40.35 -38.79
CA LYS A 137 -0.11 40.53 -38.60
C LYS A 137 -0.94 39.83 -39.69
N ILE A 138 -0.48 39.82 -40.94
CA ILE A 138 -1.13 39.03 -42.01
C ILE A 138 -1.06 37.53 -41.72
N ARG A 139 0.10 37.02 -41.30
CA ARG A 139 0.26 35.63 -40.85
C ARG A 139 -0.70 35.30 -39.70
N GLN A 140 -0.86 36.21 -38.73
CA GLN A 140 -1.81 36.06 -37.64
C GLN A 140 -3.26 35.95 -38.11
N LEU A 141 -3.69 36.80 -39.06
CA LEU A 141 -5.03 36.74 -39.64
C LEU A 141 -5.26 35.41 -40.38
N TRP A 142 -4.29 34.98 -41.18
CA TRP A 142 -4.35 33.70 -41.89
C TRP A 142 -4.50 32.52 -40.91
N ARG A 143 -3.65 32.46 -39.88
CA ARG A 143 -3.73 31.43 -38.82
C ARG A 143 -5.06 31.48 -38.05
N ALA A 144 -5.60 32.67 -37.79
CA ALA A 144 -6.91 32.81 -37.13
C ALA A 144 -8.04 32.25 -37.98
N LEU A 145 -8.02 32.48 -39.30
CA LEU A 145 -9.00 31.90 -40.22
C LEU A 145 -8.84 30.38 -40.34
N GLN A 146 -7.60 29.87 -40.39
CA GLN A 146 -7.34 28.42 -40.34
C GLN A 146 -7.89 27.79 -39.06
N LEU A 147 -7.71 28.41 -37.89
CA LEU A 147 -8.25 27.91 -36.63
C LEU A 147 -9.78 27.79 -36.67
N GLU A 148 -10.48 28.79 -37.22
CA GLU A 148 -11.95 28.75 -37.36
C GLU A 148 -12.45 27.76 -38.42
N TRP A 149 -11.58 27.38 -39.36
CA TRP A 149 -11.91 26.34 -40.33
C TRP A 149 -11.81 24.94 -39.69
N HIS A 150 -10.77 24.70 -38.88
CA HIS A 150 -10.51 23.36 -38.33
C HIS A 150 -11.12 23.10 -36.96
N LEU A 151 -11.39 24.16 -36.18
CA LEU A 151 -11.82 24.05 -34.79
C LEU A 151 -13.11 24.83 -34.55
N SER A 152 -13.93 24.30 -33.66
CA SER A 152 -15.08 25.01 -33.12
C SER A 152 -14.65 26.17 -32.23
N LYS A 153 -15.53 27.16 -32.07
CA LYS A 153 -15.33 28.27 -31.11
C LYS A 153 -15.02 27.81 -29.70
N ARG A 154 -15.60 26.67 -29.29
CA ARG A 154 -15.36 26.07 -27.98
C ARG A 154 -13.93 25.57 -27.87
N GLU A 155 -13.43 24.85 -28.88
CA GLU A 155 -12.04 24.39 -28.91
C GLU A 155 -11.04 25.55 -28.96
N ILE A 156 -11.31 26.58 -29.76
CA ILE A 156 -10.47 27.80 -29.81
C ILE A 156 -10.41 28.48 -28.44
N LEU A 157 -11.56 28.61 -27.76
CA LEU A 157 -11.60 29.16 -26.42
C LEU A 157 -10.81 28.27 -25.44
N THR A 158 -10.99 26.95 -25.48
CA THR A 158 -10.20 26.00 -24.68
C THR A 158 -8.69 26.14 -24.92
N LEU A 159 -8.26 26.35 -26.16
CA LEU A 159 -6.85 26.62 -26.47
C LEU A 159 -6.36 27.91 -25.78
N TYR A 160 -7.16 28.98 -25.82
CA TYR A 160 -6.84 30.21 -25.09
C TYR A 160 -6.73 29.98 -23.58
N LEU A 161 -7.73 29.30 -23.00
CA LEU A 161 -7.79 29.00 -21.56
C LEU A 161 -6.55 28.25 -21.07
N ASN A 162 -5.90 27.46 -21.93
CA ASN A 162 -4.73 26.65 -21.57
C ASN A 162 -3.38 27.27 -21.97
N ARG A 163 -3.34 28.22 -22.91
CA ARG A 163 -2.08 28.79 -23.43
C ARG A 163 -1.88 30.27 -23.13
N ALA A 164 -2.91 31.00 -22.68
CA ALA A 164 -2.78 32.40 -22.34
C ALA A 164 -1.69 32.60 -21.24
N PRO A 165 -0.76 33.55 -21.39
CA PRO A 165 0.30 33.75 -20.40
C PRO A 165 -0.24 34.51 -19.18
N PHE A 166 0.06 34.03 -17.97
CA PHE A 166 -0.36 34.70 -16.73
C PHE A 166 0.81 35.29 -15.92
N GLY A 167 2.04 35.17 -16.43
CA GLY A 167 3.24 35.74 -15.85
C GLY A 167 4.25 34.67 -15.42
N GLY A 168 5.54 34.97 -15.59
CA GLY A 168 6.61 34.00 -15.34
C GLY A 168 6.46 32.77 -16.24
N THR A 169 6.48 31.58 -15.64
CA THR A 169 6.39 30.29 -16.33
C THR A 169 4.96 29.71 -16.38
N LEU A 170 3.93 30.51 -16.05
CA LEU A 170 2.54 30.06 -15.97
C LEU A 170 1.80 30.35 -17.27
N GLN A 171 1.23 29.31 -17.88
CA GLN A 171 0.30 29.41 -18.99
C GLN A 171 -1.03 28.72 -18.66
N GLY A 172 -2.11 29.38 -19.02
CA GLY A 172 -3.47 28.94 -18.81
C GLY A 172 -4.07 29.28 -17.45
N ILE A 173 -5.40 29.45 -17.44
CA ILE A 173 -6.18 29.86 -16.28
C ILE A 173 -6.11 28.82 -15.15
N GLY A 174 -6.02 27.53 -15.49
CA GLY A 174 -5.87 26.47 -14.50
C GLY A 174 -4.59 26.61 -13.68
N ALA A 175 -3.44 26.79 -14.35
CA ALA A 175 -2.16 26.97 -13.67
C ALA A 175 -2.12 28.29 -12.89
N ALA A 176 -2.71 29.35 -13.45
CA ALA A 176 -2.77 30.66 -12.81
C ALA A 176 -3.63 30.66 -11.54
N SER A 177 -4.83 30.08 -11.58
CA SER A 177 -5.75 30.01 -10.45
C SER A 177 -5.11 29.28 -9.27
N TRP A 178 -4.51 28.11 -9.52
CA TRP A 178 -3.83 27.36 -8.45
C TRP A 178 -2.58 28.06 -7.95
N ALA A 179 -1.79 28.70 -8.82
CA ALA A 179 -0.54 29.34 -8.42
C ALA A 179 -0.75 30.68 -7.68
N TYR A 180 -1.77 31.46 -8.05
CA TYR A 180 -2.04 32.76 -7.44
C TYR A 180 -3.06 32.69 -6.31
N LEU A 181 -4.10 31.86 -6.44
CA LEU A 181 -5.24 31.83 -5.52
C LEU A 181 -5.34 30.53 -4.72
N GLY A 182 -4.56 29.51 -5.05
CA GLY A 182 -4.55 28.23 -4.33
C GLY A 182 -5.85 27.43 -4.46
N LYS A 183 -6.66 27.69 -5.49
CA LYS A 183 -7.96 27.05 -5.68
C LYS A 183 -8.30 26.77 -7.15
N SER A 184 -9.33 25.94 -7.35
CA SER A 184 -9.84 25.57 -8.65
C SER A 184 -10.37 26.79 -9.44
N PRO A 185 -10.07 26.89 -10.75
CA PRO A 185 -10.62 27.94 -11.63
C PRO A 185 -12.15 27.88 -11.78
N ALA A 186 -12.79 26.77 -11.40
CA ALA A 186 -14.26 26.67 -11.34
C ALA A 186 -14.86 27.53 -10.20
N ASN A 187 -14.09 27.80 -9.14
CA ASN A 187 -14.57 28.43 -7.90
C ASN A 187 -14.13 29.91 -7.76
N LEU A 188 -13.93 30.59 -8.89
CA LEU A 188 -13.53 32.00 -8.90
C LEU A 188 -14.69 32.93 -8.50
N SER A 189 -14.39 33.90 -7.63
CA SER A 189 -15.26 35.05 -7.35
C SER A 189 -15.32 35.99 -8.56
N TYR A 190 -16.24 36.95 -8.55
CA TYR A 190 -16.29 37.98 -9.60
C TYR A 190 -15.00 38.83 -9.62
N SER A 191 -14.48 39.17 -8.44
CA SER A 191 -13.23 39.93 -8.27
C SER A 191 -12.04 39.18 -8.87
N GLU A 192 -11.91 37.90 -8.53
CA GLU A 192 -10.82 37.05 -9.03
C GLU A 192 -10.95 36.75 -10.53
N ALA A 193 -12.17 36.48 -11.01
CA ALA A 193 -12.46 36.28 -12.43
C ALA A 193 -12.06 37.51 -13.25
N ALA A 194 -12.43 38.71 -12.78
CA ALA A 194 -12.06 39.97 -13.42
C ALA A 194 -10.54 40.20 -13.42
N MET A 195 -9.85 39.90 -12.31
CA MET A 195 -8.40 39.99 -12.22
C MET A 195 -7.73 39.05 -13.22
N LEU A 196 -8.07 37.76 -13.19
CA LEU A 196 -7.46 36.76 -14.07
C LEU A 196 -7.80 37.02 -15.55
N ALA A 197 -8.94 37.63 -15.88
CA ALA A 197 -9.30 37.94 -17.26
C ALA A 197 -8.37 38.99 -17.90
N VAL A 198 -7.88 39.97 -17.13
CA VAL A 198 -7.02 41.06 -17.66
C VAL A 198 -5.53 40.77 -17.59
N LEU A 199 -5.09 39.84 -16.72
CA LEU A 199 -3.67 39.51 -16.57
C LEU A 199 -2.95 39.19 -17.89
N PRO A 200 -3.52 38.41 -18.84
CA PRO A 200 -2.84 38.05 -20.08
C PRO A 200 -2.47 39.21 -21.01
N GLN A 201 -3.09 40.38 -20.85
CA GLN A 201 -2.74 41.56 -21.67
C GLN A 201 -1.32 42.05 -21.40
N ALA A 202 -0.87 41.98 -20.14
CA ALA A 202 0.44 42.45 -19.73
C ALA A 202 0.98 41.57 -18.58
N PRO A 203 1.26 40.29 -18.85
CA PRO A 203 1.42 39.24 -17.84
C PRO A 203 2.61 39.46 -16.91
N SER A 204 3.64 40.20 -17.32
CA SER A 204 4.77 40.55 -16.44
C SER A 204 4.53 41.82 -15.61
N ARG A 205 3.70 42.75 -16.12
CA ARG A 205 3.46 44.06 -15.47
C ARG A 205 2.30 44.04 -14.50
N LEU A 206 1.32 43.16 -14.73
CA LEU A 206 0.11 43.03 -13.92
C LEU A 206 0.19 41.89 -12.90
N ARG A 207 1.37 41.27 -12.74
CA ARG A 207 1.59 40.19 -11.76
C ARG A 207 1.11 40.61 -10.36
N PRO A 208 0.07 39.99 -9.79
CA PRO A 208 -0.48 40.43 -8.51
C PRO A 208 0.52 40.17 -7.37
N ASP A 209 1.39 39.16 -7.49
CA ASP A 209 2.39 38.81 -6.49
C ASP A 209 3.60 39.77 -6.44
N ARG A 210 3.76 40.62 -7.46
CA ARG A 210 4.84 41.62 -7.52
C ARG A 210 4.33 43.05 -7.54
N TRP A 211 3.17 43.27 -8.13
CA TRP A 211 2.59 44.59 -8.39
C TRP A 211 1.09 44.60 -8.03
N PRO A 212 0.73 44.37 -6.75
CA PRO A 212 -0.66 44.20 -6.32
C PRO A 212 -1.54 45.41 -6.69
N GLU A 213 -1.07 46.64 -6.48
CA GLU A 213 -1.81 47.87 -6.83
C GLU A 213 -2.13 47.96 -8.33
N ARG A 214 -1.20 47.53 -9.19
CA ARG A 214 -1.41 47.53 -10.65
C ARG A 214 -2.42 46.47 -11.06
N ALA A 215 -2.35 45.29 -10.43
CA ALA A 215 -3.31 44.21 -10.66
C ALA A 215 -4.72 44.62 -10.22
N GLU A 216 -4.82 45.27 -9.06
CA GLU A 216 -6.07 45.83 -8.52
C GLU A 216 -6.67 46.91 -9.43
N ALA A 217 -5.87 47.87 -9.89
CA ALA A 217 -6.35 48.89 -10.82
C ALA A 217 -6.86 48.25 -12.13
N ALA A 218 -6.15 47.23 -12.65
CA ALA A 218 -6.56 46.52 -13.86
C ALA A 218 -7.85 45.71 -13.65
N ARG A 219 -7.98 44.99 -12.53
CA ARG A 219 -9.20 44.30 -12.12
C ARG A 219 -10.38 45.27 -12.00
N ASN A 220 -10.20 46.39 -11.31
CA ASN A 220 -11.25 47.39 -11.07
C ASN A 220 -11.75 48.01 -12.38
N LYS A 221 -10.87 48.11 -13.40
CA LYS A 221 -11.22 48.53 -14.76
C LYS A 221 -12.08 47.50 -15.49
N VAL A 222 -11.81 46.19 -15.33
CA VAL A 222 -12.68 45.13 -15.89
C VAL A 222 -14.04 45.18 -15.22
N LEU A 223 -14.08 45.25 -13.88
CA LEU A 223 -15.30 45.34 -13.09
C LEU A 223 -16.19 46.52 -13.53
N GLU A 224 -15.61 47.72 -13.68
CA GLU A 224 -16.34 48.90 -14.20
C GLU A 224 -16.92 48.63 -15.58
N ARG A 225 -16.13 48.01 -16.46
CA ARG A 225 -16.57 47.74 -17.82
C ARG A 225 -17.71 46.73 -17.86
N MET A 226 -17.72 45.73 -16.98
CA MET A 226 -18.82 44.78 -16.86
C MET A 226 -20.10 45.45 -16.36
N ALA A 227 -20.00 46.40 -15.42
CA ALA A 227 -21.15 47.20 -14.97
C ALA A 227 -21.70 48.12 -16.08
N VAL A 228 -20.83 48.85 -16.78
CA VAL A 228 -21.23 49.77 -17.88
C VAL A 228 -21.89 49.00 -19.03
N GLN A 229 -21.44 47.79 -19.32
CA GLN A 229 -22.02 46.94 -20.35
C GLN A 229 -23.29 46.21 -19.90
N GLY A 230 -23.67 46.31 -18.62
CA GLY A 230 -24.82 45.62 -18.05
C GLY A 230 -24.66 44.10 -17.96
N VAL A 231 -23.42 43.60 -17.97
CA VAL A 231 -23.12 42.16 -17.86
C VAL A 231 -23.25 41.72 -16.40
N TRP A 232 -22.75 42.52 -15.47
CA TRP A 232 -22.87 42.33 -14.02
C TRP A 232 -23.60 43.51 -13.39
N SER A 233 -24.32 43.27 -12.28
CA SER A 233 -25.04 44.36 -11.60
C SER A 233 -24.07 45.34 -10.94
N ARG A 234 -24.53 46.58 -10.74
CA ARG A 234 -23.70 47.62 -10.09
C ARG A 234 -23.40 47.27 -8.64
N GLU A 235 -24.35 46.64 -7.96
CA GLU A 235 -24.22 46.16 -6.58
C GLU A 235 -23.14 45.07 -6.50
N GLN A 236 -23.20 44.05 -7.36
CA GLN A 236 -22.20 42.98 -7.43
C GLN A 236 -20.79 43.53 -7.72
N VAL A 237 -20.69 44.50 -8.63
CA VAL A 237 -19.41 45.14 -8.97
C VAL A 237 -18.87 45.96 -7.80
N LYS A 238 -19.74 46.64 -7.04
CA LYS A 238 -19.36 47.37 -5.84
C LYS A 238 -18.81 46.40 -4.77
N GLU A 239 -19.54 45.33 -4.47
CA GLU A 239 -19.10 44.29 -3.52
C GLU A 239 -17.77 43.65 -3.95
N SER A 240 -17.62 43.32 -5.23
CA SER A 240 -16.41 42.70 -5.78
C SER A 240 -15.17 43.60 -5.72
N ARG A 241 -15.36 44.93 -5.69
CA ARG A 241 -14.26 45.91 -5.52
C ARG A 241 -13.77 45.98 -4.08
N GLU A 242 -14.64 45.71 -3.12
CA GLU A 242 -14.30 45.67 -1.70
C GLU A 242 -13.54 44.38 -1.33
N GLU A 243 -13.63 43.34 -2.17
CA GLU A 243 -12.86 42.10 -2.02
C GLU A 243 -11.35 42.37 -2.25
N PRO A 244 -10.49 42.17 -1.23
CA PRO A 244 -9.05 42.35 -1.39
C PRO A 244 -8.45 41.26 -2.29
N ILE A 245 -7.35 41.58 -2.98
CA ILE A 245 -6.60 40.57 -3.73
C ILE A 245 -5.82 39.71 -2.74
N TRP A 246 -6.43 38.62 -2.30
CA TRP A 246 -5.78 37.64 -1.45
C TRP A 246 -5.03 36.61 -2.29
N LEU A 247 -3.70 36.63 -2.21
CA LEU A 247 -2.87 35.64 -2.88
C LEU A 247 -2.55 34.50 -1.93
N ALA A 248 -2.66 33.28 -2.46
CA ALA A 248 -2.17 32.11 -1.74
C ALA A 248 -0.65 32.21 -1.56
N PRO A 249 -0.12 31.71 -0.43
CA PRO A 249 1.32 31.52 -0.28
C PRO A 249 1.85 30.76 -1.48
N ARG A 250 2.98 31.22 -2.04
CA ARG A 250 3.57 30.61 -3.24
C ARG A 250 4.19 29.25 -2.90
N GLN A 251 3.34 28.26 -2.70
CA GLN A 251 3.72 26.87 -2.49
C GLN A 251 3.57 26.13 -3.81
N MET A 252 4.64 25.47 -4.24
CA MET A 252 4.50 24.52 -5.33
C MET A 252 3.67 23.33 -4.82
N PRO A 253 2.73 22.79 -5.60
CA PRO A 253 2.13 21.50 -5.27
C PRO A 253 3.25 20.47 -5.14
N GLN A 254 3.44 19.98 -3.93
CA GLN A 254 4.52 19.05 -3.57
C GLN A 254 3.96 17.77 -2.93
N LEU A 255 2.75 17.37 -3.32
CA LEU A 255 2.12 16.16 -2.79
C LEU A 255 2.36 14.97 -3.73
N ALA A 256 2.57 13.82 -3.13
CA ALA A 256 2.74 12.52 -3.75
C ALA A 256 3.73 12.52 -4.94
N PRO A 257 4.96 13.06 -4.80
CA PRO A 257 5.93 13.18 -5.90
C PRO A 257 6.24 11.84 -6.58
N LEU A 258 6.55 10.82 -5.77
CA LEU A 258 6.96 9.50 -6.26
C LEU A 258 5.81 8.78 -6.95
N PHE A 259 4.60 8.86 -6.38
CA PHE A 259 3.37 8.39 -7.00
C PHE A 259 3.09 9.09 -8.34
N SER A 260 3.22 10.42 -8.37
CA SER A 260 2.99 11.22 -9.56
C SER A 260 3.97 10.88 -10.69
N ARG A 261 5.25 10.65 -10.35
CA ARG A 261 6.25 10.16 -11.29
C ARG A 261 5.91 8.77 -11.83
N MET A 262 5.42 7.87 -10.99
CA MET A 262 4.93 6.55 -11.43
C MET A 262 3.75 6.70 -12.41
N MET A 263 2.79 7.59 -12.12
CA MET A 263 1.61 7.80 -12.95
C MET A 263 1.94 8.36 -14.33
N LEU A 264 3.01 9.16 -14.48
CA LEU A 264 3.49 9.61 -15.79
C LEU A 264 3.83 8.45 -16.72
N GLY A 265 4.38 7.35 -16.19
CA GLY A 265 4.71 6.16 -16.96
C GLY A 265 3.49 5.30 -17.31
N LYS A 266 2.36 5.48 -16.61
CA LYS A 266 1.13 4.69 -16.78
C LYS A 266 0.09 5.36 -17.70
N SER A 267 0.07 6.69 -17.76
CA SER A 267 -0.88 7.46 -18.57
C SER A 267 -0.15 8.30 -19.61
N LYS A 268 -0.80 8.58 -20.74
CA LYS A 268 -0.33 9.55 -21.75
C LYS A 268 -1.08 10.89 -21.71
N SER A 269 -2.07 11.03 -20.82
CA SER A 269 -2.86 12.26 -20.68
C SER A 269 -2.04 13.41 -20.11
N ASP A 270 -2.31 14.64 -20.56
CA ASP A 270 -1.71 15.86 -20.01
C ASP A 270 -2.22 16.16 -18.59
N LYS A 271 -3.47 15.77 -18.30
CA LYS A 271 -4.09 15.83 -16.95
C LYS A 271 -4.39 14.42 -16.49
N ILE A 272 -3.66 13.93 -15.49
CA ILE A 272 -3.85 12.60 -14.92
C ILE A 272 -4.66 12.74 -13.63
N VAL A 273 -5.93 12.34 -13.68
CA VAL A 273 -6.82 12.34 -12.51
C VAL A 273 -6.63 11.03 -11.75
N THR A 274 -6.37 11.13 -10.46
CA THR A 274 -6.07 9.96 -9.60
C THR A 274 -7.15 9.76 -8.53
N THR A 275 -7.09 8.66 -7.78
CA THR A 275 -8.00 8.37 -6.67
C THR A 275 -7.54 8.95 -5.33
N LEU A 276 -6.37 9.59 -5.28
CA LEU A 276 -5.82 10.14 -4.05
C LEU A 276 -6.71 11.25 -3.50
N ASP A 277 -6.81 11.31 -2.17
CA ASP A 277 -7.46 12.38 -1.44
C ASP A 277 -6.39 13.41 -1.03
N ALA A 278 -6.43 14.63 -1.61
CA ALA A 278 -5.39 15.63 -1.37
C ALA A 278 -5.28 16.05 0.10
N GLY A 279 -6.39 16.07 0.84
CA GLY A 279 -6.42 16.41 2.27
C GLY A 279 -5.74 15.35 3.12
N LEU A 280 -6.06 14.07 2.88
CA LEU A 280 -5.43 12.93 3.54
C LEU A 280 -3.95 12.85 3.17
N GLN A 281 -3.61 12.95 1.89
CA GLN A 281 -2.23 12.88 1.39
C GLN A 281 -1.33 13.88 2.11
N ARG A 282 -1.77 15.14 2.22
CA ARG A 282 -1.02 16.19 2.95
C ARG A 282 -0.76 15.80 4.40
N ARG A 283 -1.78 15.30 5.11
CA ARG A 283 -1.64 14.86 6.51
C ARG A 283 -0.68 13.68 6.65
N LEU A 284 -0.68 12.75 5.69
CA LEU A 284 0.26 11.62 5.68
C LEU A 284 1.70 12.09 5.45
N GLU A 285 1.93 13.04 4.56
CA GLU A 285 3.27 13.60 4.35
C GLU A 285 3.77 14.45 5.52
N GLU A 286 2.89 15.26 6.13
CA GLU A 286 3.19 15.97 7.37
C GLU A 286 3.56 14.99 8.50
N LEU A 287 2.80 13.89 8.63
CA LEU A 287 3.12 12.81 9.57
C LEU A 287 4.51 12.21 9.27
N ALA A 288 4.82 11.93 8.01
CA ALA A 288 6.12 11.40 7.61
C ALA A 288 7.27 12.35 8.00
N GLN A 289 7.13 13.64 7.68
CA GLN A 289 8.12 14.67 8.02
C GLN A 289 8.32 14.81 9.53
N ASN A 290 7.24 14.81 10.31
CA ASN A 290 7.31 14.85 11.78
C ASN A 290 8.03 13.63 12.37
N TRP A 291 7.93 12.47 11.70
CA TRP A 291 8.62 11.24 12.08
C TRP A 291 10.09 11.20 11.66
N LYS A 292 10.52 12.03 10.69
CA LYS A 292 11.90 12.05 10.17
C LYS A 292 12.95 12.12 11.27
N GLY A 293 12.74 12.97 12.28
CA GLY A 293 13.68 13.14 13.40
C GLY A 293 13.73 11.97 14.38
N ARG A 294 12.70 11.11 14.40
CA ARG A 294 12.63 9.91 15.25
C ARG A 294 13.20 8.67 14.58
N LEU A 295 13.39 8.72 13.25
CA LEU A 295 13.99 7.62 12.52
C LEU A 295 15.52 7.65 12.66
N PRO A 296 16.17 6.48 12.80
CA PRO A 296 17.62 6.36 12.73
C PRO A 296 18.21 7.00 11.46
N PRO A 297 19.48 7.39 11.48
CA PRO A 297 20.15 7.96 10.31
C PRO A 297 20.00 7.06 9.07
N ARG A 298 19.78 7.69 7.91
CA ARG A 298 19.59 7.02 6.61
C ARG A 298 18.36 6.11 6.47
N SER A 299 17.54 5.95 7.52
CA SER A 299 16.25 5.26 7.42
C SER A 299 15.19 6.11 6.72
N SER A 300 14.20 5.46 6.13
CA SER A 300 13.03 6.08 5.51
C SER A 300 11.75 5.36 5.99
N LEU A 301 10.61 5.83 5.52
CA LEU A 301 9.31 5.19 5.72
C LEU A 301 8.47 5.26 4.45
N ALA A 302 7.52 4.34 4.33
CA ALA A 302 6.48 4.38 3.31
C ALA A 302 5.11 4.07 3.91
N MET A 303 4.07 4.65 3.33
CA MET A 303 2.68 4.48 3.75
C MET A 303 1.77 4.37 2.53
N ILE A 304 0.85 3.41 2.54
CA ILE A 304 -0.23 3.31 1.55
C ILE A 304 -1.55 3.16 2.28
N VAL A 305 -2.59 3.87 1.80
CA VAL A 305 -3.95 3.76 2.31
C VAL A 305 -4.88 3.39 1.17
N VAL A 306 -5.62 2.30 1.34
CA VAL A 306 -6.54 1.74 0.34
C VAL A 306 -7.94 1.71 0.95
N ASP A 307 -8.92 2.33 0.29
CA ASP A 307 -10.34 2.09 0.60
C ASP A 307 -10.66 0.68 0.08
N HIS A 308 -10.85 -0.27 1.00
CA HIS A 308 -11.03 -1.65 0.59
C HIS A 308 -12.40 -1.89 -0.04
N THR A 309 -13.38 -0.98 0.11
CA THR A 309 -14.74 -1.17 -0.41
C THR A 309 -14.80 -1.17 -1.95
N ASP A 310 -13.94 -0.37 -2.58
CA ASP A 310 -13.88 -0.16 -4.01
C ASP A 310 -12.46 -0.23 -4.59
N MET A 311 -11.47 -0.60 -3.78
CA MET A 311 -10.04 -0.72 -4.09
C MET A 311 -9.35 0.59 -4.49
N ARG A 312 -9.93 1.76 -4.21
CA ARG A 312 -9.30 3.05 -4.51
C ARG A 312 -8.15 3.34 -3.55
N VAL A 313 -7.00 3.72 -4.10
CA VAL A 313 -5.89 4.21 -3.29
C VAL A 313 -6.16 5.65 -2.89
N ARG A 314 -6.18 5.93 -1.59
CA ARG A 314 -6.53 7.24 -1.02
C ARG A 314 -5.31 8.03 -0.54
N GLY A 315 -4.21 7.35 -0.23
CA GLY A 315 -2.95 7.96 0.21
C GLY A 315 -1.74 7.12 -0.21
N TRP A 316 -0.65 7.79 -0.60
CA TRP A 316 0.60 7.18 -1.06
C TRP A 316 1.83 8.02 -0.66
N VAL A 317 2.61 7.54 0.30
CA VAL A 317 3.88 8.13 0.72
C VAL A 317 4.99 7.12 0.44
N GLY A 318 5.83 7.40 -0.56
CA GLY A 318 6.92 6.50 -0.98
C GLY A 318 8.21 6.65 -0.19
N SER A 319 8.40 7.78 0.50
CA SER A 319 9.62 8.12 1.24
C SER A 319 9.30 9.14 2.33
N VAL A 320 10.16 9.22 3.36
CA VAL A 320 10.01 10.21 4.43
C VAL A 320 10.17 11.66 3.94
N ASP A 321 11.17 11.89 3.08
CA ASP A 321 11.51 13.21 2.55
C ASP A 321 12.16 13.03 1.17
N LEU A 322 11.54 13.61 0.14
CA LEU A 322 12.03 13.53 -1.23
C LEU A 322 13.39 14.23 -1.40
N ASN A 323 13.66 15.28 -0.61
CA ASN A 323 14.83 16.14 -0.77
C ASN A 323 16.06 15.66 0.04
N ASP A 324 15.96 14.52 0.73
CA ASP A 324 17.03 13.97 1.55
C ASP A 324 17.71 12.77 0.85
N ASP A 325 18.73 13.07 0.05
CA ASP A 325 19.50 12.05 -0.67
C ASP A 325 20.21 11.07 0.26
N SER A 326 20.56 11.48 1.49
CA SER A 326 21.21 10.60 2.48
C SER A 326 20.30 9.46 2.93
N ARG A 327 18.98 9.64 2.78
CA ARG A 327 17.92 8.66 3.07
C ARG A 327 17.33 8.04 1.81
N PHE A 328 17.95 8.26 0.65
CA PHE A 328 17.46 7.82 -0.65
C PHE A 328 16.01 8.26 -0.92
N GLY A 329 15.70 9.54 -0.67
CA GLY A 329 14.36 10.12 -0.81
C GLY A 329 13.70 9.90 -2.18
N HIS A 330 14.47 9.63 -3.22
CA HIS A 330 13.98 9.35 -4.56
C HIS A 330 13.50 7.90 -4.79
N VAL A 331 13.70 6.99 -3.84
CA VAL A 331 13.28 5.58 -3.92
C VAL A 331 11.87 5.43 -3.36
N ASP A 332 10.95 4.95 -4.21
CA ASP A 332 9.58 4.66 -3.78
C ASP A 332 9.51 3.31 -3.06
N MET A 333 9.49 3.38 -1.73
CA MET A 333 9.45 2.22 -0.86
C MET A 333 8.09 1.53 -0.82
N VAL A 334 7.03 2.11 -1.40
CA VAL A 334 5.76 1.39 -1.62
C VAL A 334 5.93 0.34 -2.74
N ASN A 335 6.70 0.68 -3.77
CA ASN A 335 6.97 -0.16 -4.95
C ASN A 335 8.26 -0.98 -4.86
N ALA A 336 9.12 -0.69 -3.90
CA ALA A 336 10.38 -1.41 -3.70
C ALA A 336 10.12 -2.85 -3.23
N ILE A 337 10.92 -3.79 -3.74
CA ILE A 337 10.88 -5.19 -3.32
C ILE A 337 11.63 -5.31 -1.99
N ARG A 338 10.93 -5.72 -0.93
CA ARG A 338 11.50 -5.91 0.42
C ARG A 338 11.03 -7.23 1.02
N SER A 339 11.80 -7.76 1.97
CA SER A 339 11.38 -8.97 2.68
C SER A 339 10.17 -8.62 3.56
N PRO A 340 8.99 -9.25 3.36
CA PRO A 340 7.79 -8.95 4.13
C PRO A 340 7.87 -9.50 5.57
N GLY A 341 8.77 -10.46 5.83
CA GLY A 341 8.85 -11.12 7.13
C GLY A 341 7.52 -11.81 7.50
N SER A 342 7.09 -11.65 8.75
CA SER A 342 5.92 -12.34 9.31
C SER A 342 4.54 -11.84 8.82
N VAL A 343 4.43 -10.82 7.96
CA VAL A 343 3.13 -10.39 7.40
C VAL A 343 2.55 -11.41 6.42
N LEU A 344 3.26 -12.48 6.07
CA LEU A 344 2.71 -13.58 5.27
C LEU A 344 1.89 -14.59 6.10
N LYS A 345 2.07 -14.61 7.43
CA LYS A 345 1.45 -15.61 8.31
C LYS A 345 -0.09 -15.63 8.28
N PRO A 346 -0.80 -14.49 8.29
CA PRO A 346 -2.27 -14.52 8.20
C PRO A 346 -2.78 -15.30 6.99
N PHE A 347 -2.09 -15.20 5.84
CA PHE A 347 -2.49 -15.91 4.64
C PHE A 347 -2.32 -17.43 4.77
N VAL A 348 -1.21 -17.92 5.35
CA VAL A 348 -1.01 -19.37 5.47
C VAL A 348 -2.01 -19.98 6.45
N TYR A 349 -2.27 -19.30 7.58
CA TYR A 349 -3.27 -19.76 8.53
C TYR A 349 -4.68 -19.70 7.95
N GLY A 350 -5.03 -18.63 7.23
CA GLY A 350 -6.33 -18.50 6.56
C GLY A 350 -6.54 -19.58 5.51
N LEU A 351 -5.56 -19.81 4.63
CA LEU A 351 -5.64 -20.83 3.58
C LEU A 351 -5.65 -22.26 4.16
N ALA A 352 -4.90 -22.53 5.23
CA ALA A 352 -4.94 -23.84 5.88
C ALA A 352 -6.25 -24.09 6.63
N LEU A 353 -6.83 -23.05 7.23
CA LEU A 353 -8.16 -23.11 7.83
C LEU A 353 -9.24 -23.35 6.77
N ASP A 354 -9.12 -22.69 5.62
CA ASP A 354 -10.04 -22.82 4.48
C ASP A 354 -10.06 -24.25 3.88
N GLU A 355 -8.92 -24.93 3.90
CA GLU A 355 -8.79 -26.33 3.45
C GLU A 355 -9.14 -27.35 4.55
N GLY A 356 -9.56 -26.88 5.74
CA GLY A 356 -9.89 -27.75 6.87
C GLY A 356 -8.68 -28.47 7.47
N LEU A 357 -7.46 -27.94 7.32
CA LEU A 357 -6.26 -28.52 7.94
C LEU A 357 -6.12 -28.14 9.41
N ILE A 358 -6.61 -26.96 9.77
CA ILE A 358 -6.55 -26.39 11.12
C ILE A 358 -7.80 -25.54 11.41
N HIS A 359 -8.01 -25.20 12.67
CA HIS A 359 -8.96 -24.22 13.17
C HIS A 359 -8.27 -23.35 14.24
N PRO A 360 -8.87 -22.25 14.74
CA PRO A 360 -8.19 -21.30 15.63
C PRO A 360 -7.64 -21.92 16.93
N ALA A 361 -8.29 -22.93 17.47
CA ALA A 361 -7.84 -23.66 18.66
C ALA A 361 -7.03 -24.93 18.35
N SER A 362 -6.62 -25.20 17.09
CA SER A 362 -5.79 -26.36 16.78
C SER A 362 -4.48 -26.32 17.57
N LEU A 363 -4.08 -27.47 18.12
CA LEU A 363 -2.82 -27.62 18.82
C LEU A 363 -1.66 -27.61 17.81
N LEU A 364 -0.82 -26.60 17.89
CA LEU A 364 0.44 -26.48 17.15
C LEU A 364 1.63 -26.61 18.13
N GLN A 365 2.80 -26.92 17.59
CA GLN A 365 3.99 -27.18 18.40
C GLN A 365 5.06 -26.09 18.19
N ASP A 366 5.28 -25.28 19.21
CA ASP A 366 6.35 -24.28 19.26
C ASP A 366 7.58 -24.86 19.98
N VAL A 367 8.28 -25.77 19.30
CA VAL A 367 9.41 -26.55 19.82
C VAL A 367 10.55 -26.63 18.80
N PRO A 368 11.79 -26.96 19.23
CA PRO A 368 12.90 -27.15 18.30
C PRO A 368 12.60 -28.19 17.22
N ARG A 369 12.81 -27.82 15.94
CA ARG A 369 12.73 -28.75 14.82
C ARG A 369 14.04 -29.52 14.65
N ARG A 370 13.93 -30.80 14.34
CA ARG A 370 15.05 -31.76 14.23
C ARG A 370 15.33 -32.24 12.81
N THR A 371 14.54 -31.81 11.82
CA THR A 371 14.64 -32.35 10.46
C THR A 371 15.46 -31.46 9.54
N GLY A 372 16.41 -32.06 8.82
CA GLY A 372 17.24 -31.40 7.82
C GLY A 372 18.10 -30.28 8.38
N ASP A 373 18.60 -29.43 7.50
CA ASP A 373 19.50 -28.32 7.85
C ASP A 373 18.75 -27.02 8.21
N TYR A 374 17.44 -26.97 7.93
CA TYR A 374 16.63 -25.78 8.21
C TYR A 374 16.18 -25.74 9.68
N ARG A 375 16.86 -24.92 10.46
CA ARG A 375 16.61 -24.74 11.91
C ARG A 375 16.07 -23.34 12.22
N PRO A 376 14.78 -23.05 11.94
CA PRO A 376 14.18 -21.78 12.30
C PRO A 376 14.15 -21.62 13.83
N GLY A 377 14.26 -20.38 14.30
CA GLY A 377 14.04 -20.01 15.69
C GLY A 377 12.95 -18.94 15.80
N ASN A 378 12.37 -18.79 16.98
CA ASN A 378 11.52 -17.65 17.30
C ASN A 378 12.35 -16.36 17.40
N PHE A 379 11.64 -15.23 17.34
CA PHE A 379 12.26 -13.91 17.43
C PHE A 379 12.63 -13.57 18.88
N ASP A 380 11.73 -13.85 19.82
CA ASP A 380 12.05 -14.04 21.23
C ASP A 380 12.75 -15.39 21.38
N SER A 381 13.90 -15.45 22.05
CA SER A 381 14.83 -16.59 22.03
C SER A 381 14.35 -17.85 22.79
N GLY A 382 13.03 -18.09 22.87
CA GLY A 382 12.40 -19.18 23.60
C GLY A 382 11.40 -19.99 22.79
N PHE A 383 11.02 -21.13 23.36
CA PHE A 383 10.01 -22.06 22.84
C PHE A 383 8.87 -22.16 23.84
N HIS A 384 7.63 -22.19 23.37
CA HIS A 384 6.44 -22.16 24.22
C HIS A 384 5.77 -23.53 24.38
N GLY A 385 6.21 -24.56 23.64
CA GLY A 385 5.59 -25.88 23.69
C GLY A 385 4.21 -25.89 23.04
N PRO A 386 3.15 -26.39 23.72
CA PRO A 386 1.81 -26.50 23.13
C PRO A 386 1.12 -25.14 23.01
N ILE A 387 0.71 -24.76 21.80
CA ILE A 387 0.06 -23.46 21.55
C ILE A 387 -1.10 -23.58 20.55
N SER A 388 -2.13 -22.73 20.68
CA SER A 388 -3.20 -22.67 19.70
C SER A 388 -2.78 -21.91 18.45
N MET A 389 -3.40 -22.21 17.31
CA MET A 389 -3.18 -21.44 16.08
C MET A 389 -3.45 -19.93 16.28
N SER A 390 -4.53 -19.57 16.97
CA SER A 390 -4.88 -18.18 17.24
C SER A 390 -3.80 -17.45 18.04
N GLU A 391 -3.32 -18.05 19.12
CA GLU A 391 -2.26 -17.48 19.97
C GLU A 391 -0.94 -17.40 19.20
N ALA A 392 -0.61 -18.42 18.41
CA ALA A 392 0.58 -18.41 17.56
C ALA A 392 0.55 -17.30 16.51
N LEU A 393 -0.62 -16.95 15.97
CA LEU A 393 -0.79 -15.82 15.05
C LEU A 393 -0.65 -14.47 15.76
N VAL A 394 -1.33 -14.28 16.90
CA VAL A 394 -1.26 -13.04 17.70
C VAL A 394 0.17 -12.77 18.16
N ARG A 395 0.84 -13.77 18.73
CA ARG A 395 2.25 -13.71 19.14
C ARG A 395 3.23 -13.74 17.97
N SER A 396 2.75 -14.03 16.76
CA SER A 396 3.57 -14.10 15.55
C SER A 396 4.73 -15.12 15.65
N LEU A 397 4.50 -16.28 16.25
CA LEU A 397 5.53 -17.33 16.43
C LEU A 397 5.95 -17.94 15.09
N ASN A 398 7.22 -18.33 14.97
CA ASN A 398 7.80 -18.80 13.71
C ASN A 398 7.55 -20.29 13.49
N LEU A 399 7.75 -21.13 14.51
CA LEU A 399 7.69 -22.58 14.35
C LEU A 399 6.28 -23.09 14.00
N PRO A 400 5.19 -22.64 14.66
CA PRO A 400 3.84 -23.03 14.26
C PRO A 400 3.48 -22.63 12.82
N ALA A 401 3.98 -21.47 12.35
CA ALA A 401 3.73 -21.02 10.98
C ALA A 401 4.47 -21.87 9.94
N VAL A 402 5.69 -22.32 10.27
CA VAL A 402 6.47 -23.26 9.44
C VAL A 402 5.76 -24.61 9.39
N GLN A 403 5.29 -25.13 10.52
CA GLN A 403 4.51 -26.36 10.61
C GLN A 403 3.27 -26.31 9.70
N VAL A 404 2.50 -25.22 9.75
CA VAL A 404 1.31 -25.06 8.90
C VAL A 404 1.69 -24.94 7.42
N LEU A 405 2.77 -24.21 7.08
CA LEU A 405 3.22 -24.11 5.69
C LEU A 405 3.70 -25.45 5.13
N GLU A 406 4.33 -26.28 5.96
CA GLU A 406 4.78 -27.63 5.60
C GLU A 406 3.58 -28.52 5.24
N ALA A 407 2.52 -28.50 6.06
CA ALA A 407 1.30 -29.23 5.78
C ALA A 407 0.53 -28.69 4.55
N TYR A 408 0.49 -27.37 4.37
CA TYR A 408 -0.22 -26.73 3.26
C TYR A 408 0.53 -26.83 1.91
N GLY A 409 1.86 -26.77 1.96
CA GLY A 409 2.76 -26.80 0.82
C GLY A 409 3.22 -25.40 0.34
N PRO A 410 4.54 -25.11 0.34
CA PRO A 410 5.06 -23.78 -0.02
C PRO A 410 4.83 -23.38 -1.48
N LYS A 411 4.87 -24.34 -2.41
CA LYS A 411 4.59 -24.08 -3.84
C LYS A 411 3.13 -23.68 -4.08
N ARG A 412 2.20 -24.39 -3.43
CA ARG A 412 0.75 -24.10 -3.47
C ARG A 412 0.47 -22.72 -2.89
N PHE A 413 1.08 -22.41 -1.75
CA PHE A 413 0.97 -21.11 -1.09
C PHE A 413 1.41 -19.96 -1.99
N ALA A 414 2.62 -20.03 -2.55
CA ALA A 414 3.12 -19.00 -3.45
C ALA A 414 2.25 -18.84 -4.71
N ALA A 415 1.73 -19.95 -5.26
CA ALA A 415 0.84 -19.91 -6.42
C ALA A 415 -0.51 -19.22 -6.11
N LYS A 416 -1.11 -19.48 -4.94
CA LYS A 416 -2.35 -18.84 -4.50
C LYS A 416 -2.17 -17.33 -4.31
N LEU A 417 -1.08 -16.89 -3.67
CA LEU A 417 -0.78 -15.46 -3.52
C LEU A 417 -0.56 -14.77 -4.88
N ARG A 418 0.21 -15.40 -5.77
CA ARG A 418 0.42 -14.88 -7.13
C ARG A 418 -0.89 -14.75 -7.91
N ASN A 419 -1.80 -15.72 -7.76
CA ASN A 419 -3.10 -15.69 -8.44
C ASN A 419 -3.91 -14.44 -8.10
N VAL A 420 -3.83 -13.94 -6.87
CA VAL A 420 -4.57 -12.76 -6.44
C VAL A 420 -3.82 -11.44 -6.59
N GLY A 421 -2.65 -11.46 -7.25
CA GLY A 421 -1.86 -10.26 -7.50
C GLY A 421 -0.78 -9.96 -6.46
N LEU A 422 -0.42 -10.92 -5.59
CA LEU A 422 0.74 -10.83 -4.70
C LEU A 422 1.86 -11.79 -5.17
N PRO A 423 2.64 -11.41 -6.21
CA PRO A 423 3.80 -12.18 -6.60
C PRO A 423 4.90 -12.08 -5.53
N LEU A 424 5.45 -13.22 -5.14
CA LEU A 424 6.62 -13.28 -4.27
C LEU A 424 7.89 -13.39 -5.12
N TYR A 425 8.84 -12.49 -4.88
CA TYR A 425 10.09 -12.39 -5.61
C TYR A 425 11.15 -13.26 -4.95
N LEU A 426 11.61 -14.28 -5.65
CA LEU A 426 12.64 -15.20 -5.18
C LEU A 426 13.96 -14.94 -5.92
N PRO A 427 15.12 -15.30 -5.33
CA PRO A 427 16.38 -15.31 -6.06
C PRO A 427 16.30 -16.16 -7.34
N ASN A 428 17.11 -15.81 -8.34
CA ASN A 428 17.15 -16.55 -9.61
C ASN A 428 17.44 -18.04 -9.38
N GLY A 429 16.62 -18.92 -9.98
CA GLY A 429 16.75 -20.37 -9.84
C GLY A 429 16.18 -20.94 -8.53
N ALA A 430 15.71 -20.12 -7.59
CA ALA A 430 15.11 -20.59 -6.35
C ALA A 430 13.64 -20.99 -6.52
N ALA A 431 13.22 -22.04 -5.81
CA ALA A 431 11.84 -22.46 -5.72
C ALA A 431 11.24 -22.10 -4.34
N PRO A 432 9.90 -21.89 -4.25
CA PRO A 432 9.24 -21.68 -2.96
C PRO A 432 9.52 -22.83 -1.98
N ASN A 433 9.98 -22.50 -0.78
CA ASN A 433 10.30 -23.43 0.30
C ASN A 433 9.79 -22.90 1.67
N LEU A 434 10.09 -23.59 2.77
CA LEU A 434 9.59 -23.24 4.10
C LEU A 434 10.08 -21.89 4.64
N SER A 435 11.22 -21.36 4.17
CA SER A 435 11.71 -20.04 4.62
C SER A 435 10.81 -18.88 4.17
N LEU A 436 9.98 -19.11 3.16
CA LEU A 436 9.10 -18.11 2.58
C LEU A 436 8.17 -17.51 3.64
N ILE A 437 7.62 -18.32 4.56
CA ILE A 437 6.69 -17.83 5.60
C ILE A 437 7.35 -16.90 6.62
N LEU A 438 8.68 -16.93 6.70
CA LEU A 438 9.48 -16.09 7.58
C LEU A 438 10.14 -14.91 6.84
N GLY A 439 9.79 -14.69 5.57
CA GLY A 439 10.35 -13.60 4.76
C GLY A 439 11.51 -13.99 3.86
N GLY A 440 11.72 -15.28 3.58
CA GLY A 440 12.69 -15.76 2.57
C GLY A 440 12.35 -15.41 1.11
N ALA A 441 11.50 -14.40 0.89
CA ALA A 441 11.07 -13.89 -0.41
C ALA A 441 10.88 -12.36 -0.33
N GLY A 442 10.90 -11.66 -1.46
CA GLY A 442 10.55 -10.25 -1.55
C GLY A 442 9.07 -10.04 -1.89
N ALA A 443 8.50 -8.92 -1.45
CA ALA A 443 7.18 -8.44 -1.83
C ALA A 443 7.17 -6.90 -1.87
N LYS A 444 6.19 -6.32 -2.57
CA LYS A 444 5.93 -4.87 -2.56
C LYS A 444 4.85 -4.54 -1.54
N LEU A 445 4.88 -3.30 -1.03
CA LEU A 445 3.89 -2.84 -0.06
C LEU A 445 2.51 -2.62 -0.70
N GLU A 446 2.46 -2.14 -1.95
CA GLU A 446 1.21 -2.05 -2.71
C GLU A 446 0.52 -3.41 -2.87
N ASP A 447 1.26 -4.43 -3.31
CA ASP A 447 0.73 -5.78 -3.54
C ASP A 447 0.27 -6.42 -2.23
N MET A 448 1.02 -6.20 -1.15
CA MET A 448 0.67 -6.72 0.17
C MET A 448 -0.60 -6.05 0.71
N ALA A 449 -0.70 -4.72 0.63
CA ALA A 449 -1.91 -3.99 1.03
C ALA A 449 -3.14 -4.43 0.19
N ALA A 450 -2.96 -4.64 -1.12
CA ALA A 450 -3.99 -5.16 -1.99
C ALA A 450 -4.45 -6.57 -1.58
N ALA A 451 -3.53 -7.49 -1.26
CA ALA A 451 -3.88 -8.83 -0.82
C ALA A 451 -4.58 -8.86 0.55
N TYR A 452 -4.15 -8.00 1.49
CA TYR A 452 -4.77 -7.88 2.82
C TYR A 452 -6.23 -7.42 2.77
N THR A 453 -6.68 -6.78 1.68
CA THR A 453 -8.10 -6.46 1.49
C THR A 453 -9.00 -7.70 1.54
N ALA A 454 -8.47 -8.91 1.22
CA ALA A 454 -9.21 -10.16 1.31
C ALA A 454 -9.83 -10.40 2.69
N PHE A 455 -9.15 -9.96 3.77
CA PHE A 455 -9.68 -10.13 5.13
C PHE A 455 -10.91 -9.26 5.42
N ALA A 456 -11.09 -8.16 4.70
CA ALA A 456 -12.26 -7.28 4.83
C ALA A 456 -13.27 -7.40 3.67
N ARG A 457 -12.90 -8.10 2.59
CA ARG A 457 -13.72 -8.29 1.39
C ARG A 457 -14.16 -9.73 1.19
N HIS A 458 -14.57 -10.39 2.28
CA HIS A 458 -15.11 -11.76 2.26
C HIS A 458 -14.21 -12.76 1.52
N GLY A 459 -12.90 -12.65 1.72
CA GLY A 459 -11.90 -13.56 1.13
C GLY A 459 -11.45 -13.21 -0.30
N LYS A 460 -11.89 -12.09 -0.87
CA LYS A 460 -11.48 -11.63 -2.21
C LYS A 460 -10.44 -10.52 -2.14
N ALA A 461 -9.31 -10.69 -2.82
CA ALA A 461 -8.35 -9.60 -3.01
C ALA A 461 -8.61 -8.90 -4.36
N GLY A 462 -8.35 -7.59 -4.41
CA GLY A 462 -8.58 -6.76 -5.59
C GLY A 462 -7.31 -6.14 -6.14
N LYS A 463 -7.32 -5.78 -7.43
CA LYS A 463 -6.33 -4.88 -8.02
C LYS A 463 -6.59 -3.45 -7.53
N LEU A 464 -5.53 -2.76 -7.09
CA LEU A 464 -5.62 -1.35 -6.72
C LEU A 464 -6.07 -0.49 -7.89
N ARG A 465 -6.99 0.43 -7.62
CA ARG A 465 -7.44 1.48 -8.55
C ARG A 465 -6.70 2.77 -8.20
N LEU A 466 -5.95 3.28 -9.16
CA LEU A 466 -5.15 4.49 -9.05
C LEU A 466 -5.81 5.68 -9.75
N GLN A 467 -6.67 5.40 -10.74
CA GLN A 467 -7.49 6.37 -11.45
C GLN A 467 -8.98 6.06 -11.29
N PRO A 468 -9.88 7.07 -11.39
CA PRO A 468 -11.31 6.87 -11.21
C PRO A 468 -11.94 5.84 -12.17
N ASP A 469 -11.43 5.76 -13.39
CA ASP A 469 -11.88 4.89 -14.48
C ASP A 469 -11.28 3.48 -14.44
N ASP A 470 -10.29 3.21 -13.58
CA ASP A 470 -9.76 1.86 -13.42
C ASP A 470 -10.89 0.91 -12.99
N PRO A 471 -11.04 -0.29 -13.61
CA PRO A 471 -12.08 -1.24 -13.26
C PRO A 471 -11.79 -1.92 -11.92
N LEU A 472 -12.85 -2.27 -11.17
CA LEU A 472 -12.73 -3.14 -10.01
C LEU A 472 -12.50 -4.58 -10.48
N LEU A 473 -11.28 -5.09 -10.30
CA LEU A 473 -10.90 -6.45 -10.66
C LEU A 473 -10.54 -7.25 -9.41
N GLU A 474 -11.25 -8.34 -9.17
CA GLU A 474 -11.14 -9.11 -7.93
C GLU A 474 -10.94 -10.60 -8.18
N ARG A 475 -10.25 -11.25 -7.25
CA ARG A 475 -10.01 -12.69 -7.29
C ARG A 475 -10.17 -13.31 -5.90
N PRO A 476 -10.82 -14.48 -5.79
CA PRO A 476 -10.95 -15.18 -4.51
C PRO A 476 -9.59 -15.70 -4.05
N LEU A 477 -9.27 -15.46 -2.77
CA LEU A 477 -8.10 -16.00 -2.08
C LEU A 477 -8.50 -17.16 -1.16
N MET A 478 -9.52 -16.95 -0.33
CA MET A 478 -10.06 -17.89 0.67
C MET A 478 -11.57 -17.68 0.83
N SER A 479 -12.29 -18.53 1.59
CA SER A 479 -13.70 -18.32 1.91
C SER A 479 -13.94 -17.06 2.77
N SER A 480 -15.18 -16.59 2.78
CA SER A 480 -15.62 -15.49 3.64
C SER A 480 -15.43 -15.80 5.13
N GLY A 481 -15.72 -17.03 5.55
CA GLY A 481 -15.56 -17.47 6.93
C GLY A 481 -14.09 -17.52 7.38
N ALA A 482 -13.19 -18.05 6.55
CA ALA A 482 -11.77 -18.05 6.83
C ALA A 482 -11.22 -16.61 6.97
N ALA A 483 -11.58 -15.74 6.02
CA ALA A 483 -11.19 -14.33 6.05
C ALA A 483 -11.66 -13.61 7.32
N TRP A 484 -12.93 -13.83 7.70
CA TRP A 484 -13.53 -13.23 8.90
C TRP A 484 -12.85 -13.72 10.18
N ILE A 485 -12.63 -15.03 10.33
CA ILE A 485 -11.96 -15.62 11.51
C ILE A 485 -10.54 -15.05 11.65
N ILE A 486 -9.75 -15.02 10.57
CA ILE A 486 -8.38 -14.50 10.62
C ILE A 486 -8.36 -13.00 10.95
N ARG A 487 -9.31 -12.21 10.41
CA ARG A 487 -9.45 -10.80 10.76
C ARG A 487 -9.72 -10.60 12.24
N ARG A 488 -10.64 -11.38 12.82
CA ARG A 488 -10.96 -11.31 14.26
C ARG A 488 -9.77 -11.72 15.13
N ILE A 489 -9.02 -12.76 14.76
CA ILE A 489 -7.77 -13.14 15.46
C ILE A 489 -6.75 -11.99 15.41
N MET A 490 -6.54 -11.36 14.25
CA MET A 490 -5.63 -10.21 14.12
C MET A 490 -6.10 -8.95 14.86
N ALA A 491 -7.35 -8.91 15.29
CA ALA A 491 -7.92 -7.85 16.11
C ALA A 491 -7.97 -8.21 17.61
N ASP A 492 -7.31 -9.30 18.01
CA ASP A 492 -7.32 -9.85 19.38
C ASP A 492 -8.71 -10.33 19.86
N GLU A 493 -9.59 -10.68 18.91
CA GLU A 493 -10.95 -11.19 19.14
C GLU A 493 -11.07 -12.68 18.76
N ALA A 494 -10.05 -13.48 19.09
CA ALA A 494 -10.01 -14.90 18.71
C ALA A 494 -11.04 -15.78 19.45
N GLN A 495 -11.48 -15.35 20.63
CA GLN A 495 -12.42 -16.11 21.46
C GLN A 495 -13.86 -15.99 20.92
N PRO A 496 -14.62 -17.08 20.85
CA PRO A 496 -15.98 -17.03 20.34
C PRO A 496 -16.93 -16.32 21.30
N LEU A 497 -17.62 -15.31 20.79
CA LEU A 497 -18.65 -14.55 21.50
C LEU A 497 -20.04 -14.80 20.88
N PRO A 498 -21.14 -14.67 21.66
CA PRO A 498 -22.49 -14.62 21.08
C PRO A 498 -22.66 -13.46 20.11
N ASP A 499 -23.54 -13.61 19.11
CA ASP A 499 -23.71 -12.61 18.04
C ASP A 499 -24.06 -11.21 18.55
N GLY A 500 -24.89 -11.11 19.59
CA GLY A 500 -25.26 -9.83 20.21
C GLY A 500 -24.11 -9.12 20.95
N ALA A 501 -23.01 -9.83 21.24
CA ALA A 501 -21.81 -9.29 21.88
C ALA A 501 -20.69 -8.98 20.88
N LEU A 502 -20.84 -9.35 19.60
CA LEU A 502 -19.86 -9.04 18.56
C LEU A 502 -19.96 -7.57 18.14
N PRO A 503 -18.83 -6.84 18.07
CA PRO A 503 -18.83 -5.50 17.50
C PRO A 503 -19.31 -5.53 16.04
N ARG A 504 -20.36 -4.75 15.75
CA ARG A 504 -20.90 -4.59 14.39
C ARG A 504 -19.86 -4.02 13.43
N VAL A 505 -19.08 -3.05 13.90
CA VAL A 505 -17.96 -2.48 13.19
C VAL A 505 -16.70 -3.18 13.67
N ALA A 506 -15.98 -3.84 12.76
CA ALA A 506 -14.75 -4.52 13.12
C ALA A 506 -13.68 -3.53 13.62
N PRO A 507 -13.01 -3.82 14.75
CA PRO A 507 -11.86 -3.04 15.20
C PRO A 507 -10.68 -3.13 14.23
N LEU A 508 -9.63 -2.35 14.49
CA LEU A 508 -8.39 -2.41 13.71
C LEU A 508 -7.73 -3.79 13.91
N ALA A 509 -7.83 -4.65 12.90
CA ALA A 509 -7.05 -5.88 12.82
C ALA A 509 -5.68 -5.55 12.23
N TRP A 510 -4.58 -6.07 12.78
CA TRP A 510 -3.26 -5.76 12.23
C TRP A 510 -2.24 -6.88 12.39
N LYS A 511 -1.19 -6.82 11.57
CA LYS A 511 -0.07 -7.75 11.62
C LYS A 511 1.25 -7.01 11.36
N THR A 512 2.25 -7.35 12.17
CA THR A 512 3.64 -6.92 11.97
C THR A 512 4.48 -7.94 11.21
N GLY A 513 5.50 -7.44 10.53
CA GLY A 513 6.59 -8.23 9.97
C GLY A 513 7.92 -7.58 10.23
N THR A 514 8.90 -8.39 10.62
CA THR A 514 10.30 -7.97 10.72
C THR A 514 11.10 -8.93 9.86
N SER A 515 11.92 -8.41 8.96
CA SER A 515 12.81 -9.26 8.14
C SER A 515 14.04 -9.70 8.93
N TYR A 516 14.70 -10.76 8.44
CA TYR A 516 15.95 -11.25 9.02
C TYR A 516 17.00 -10.14 9.11
N GLY A 517 17.66 -10.04 10.25
CA GLY A 517 18.69 -9.02 10.50
C GLY A 517 18.16 -7.58 10.61
N TYR A 518 16.88 -7.39 10.98
CA TYR A 518 16.30 -6.06 11.25
C TYR A 518 16.43 -5.07 10.07
N ARG A 519 16.26 -5.55 8.84
CA ARG A 519 16.38 -4.70 7.63
C ARG A 519 15.09 -3.97 7.29
N ASP A 520 13.97 -4.64 7.51
CA ASP A 520 12.63 -4.17 7.17
C ASP A 520 11.68 -4.37 8.34
N ALA A 521 10.92 -3.32 8.64
CA ALA A 521 9.87 -3.33 9.65
C ALA A 521 8.55 -2.90 9.00
N TRP A 522 7.61 -3.84 8.97
CA TRP A 522 6.30 -3.73 8.36
C TRP A 522 5.20 -3.71 9.41
N ALA A 523 4.13 -2.96 9.14
CA ALA A 523 2.85 -3.13 9.79
C ALA A 523 1.73 -2.96 8.76
N ILE A 524 0.80 -3.91 8.73
CA ILE A 524 -0.38 -3.84 7.86
C ILE A 524 -1.61 -3.95 8.75
N GLY A 525 -2.48 -2.95 8.64
CA GLY A 525 -3.73 -2.88 9.38
C GLY A 525 -4.93 -2.86 8.45
N VAL A 526 -6.03 -3.44 8.92
CA VAL A 526 -7.31 -3.53 8.25
C VAL A 526 -8.36 -3.05 9.25
N ASN A 527 -8.85 -1.83 9.07
CA ASN A 527 -9.97 -1.31 9.86
C ASN A 527 -11.29 -1.52 9.10
N ALA A 528 -12.38 -0.97 9.62
CA ALA A 528 -13.70 -1.13 9.03
C ALA A 528 -13.79 -0.76 7.54
N ARG A 529 -13.02 0.23 7.05
CA ARG A 529 -13.10 0.75 5.67
C ARG A 529 -11.80 0.72 4.88
N TYR A 530 -10.66 0.78 5.55
CA TYR A 530 -9.36 0.97 4.93
C TYR A 530 -8.39 -0.17 5.27
N VAL A 531 -7.53 -0.49 4.30
CA VAL A 531 -6.27 -1.18 4.54
C VAL A 531 -5.15 -0.15 4.56
N ILE A 532 -4.29 -0.24 5.56
CA ILE A 532 -3.16 0.66 5.78
C ILE A 532 -1.90 -0.19 5.76
N GLY A 533 -0.98 0.10 4.84
CA GLY A 533 0.34 -0.52 4.79
C GLY A 533 1.41 0.47 5.22
N ILE A 534 2.26 0.07 6.16
CA ILE A 534 3.40 0.85 6.65
C ILE A 534 4.68 0.03 6.48
N TRP A 535 5.73 0.66 5.96
CA TRP A 535 7.09 0.15 5.96
C TRP A 535 8.04 1.17 6.58
N THR A 536 9.02 0.69 7.33
CA THR A 536 10.15 1.47 7.86
C THR A 536 11.44 0.66 7.74
N GLY A 537 12.55 1.33 7.46
CA GLY A 537 13.86 0.68 7.31
C GLY A 537 14.80 1.52 6.47
N ARG A 538 15.92 0.95 6.03
CA ARG A 538 16.84 1.66 5.11
C ARG A 538 16.62 1.23 3.67
N PRO A 539 16.46 2.18 2.72
CA PRO A 539 16.33 1.85 1.31
C PRO A 539 17.56 1.13 0.72
N ASP A 540 18.73 1.20 1.33
CA ASP A 540 19.91 0.42 0.92
C ASP A 540 19.87 -1.05 1.41
N GLY A 541 18.90 -1.43 2.24
CA GLY A 541 18.77 -2.78 2.80
C GLY A 541 19.77 -3.09 3.94
N THR A 542 20.47 -2.09 4.45
CA THR A 542 21.37 -2.26 5.60
C THR A 542 20.57 -2.54 6.88
N PRO A 543 21.00 -3.51 7.72
CA PRO A 543 20.42 -3.76 9.04
C PRO A 543 20.31 -2.49 9.90
N VAL A 544 19.18 -2.35 10.61
CA VAL A 544 18.98 -1.32 11.63
C VAL A 544 18.62 -2.00 12.94
N VAL A 545 19.63 -2.30 13.75
CA VAL A 545 19.45 -2.94 15.05
C VAL A 545 18.52 -2.08 15.92
N GLY A 546 17.48 -2.70 16.50
CA GLY A 546 16.46 -2.00 17.28
C GLY A 546 15.25 -1.50 16.47
N GLN A 547 15.27 -1.54 15.14
CA GLN A 547 14.06 -1.35 14.33
C GLN A 547 13.39 -2.67 14.00
N PHE A 548 12.19 -2.87 14.51
CA PHE A 548 11.32 -4.00 14.20
C PHE A 548 9.86 -3.54 14.18
N GLY A 549 8.99 -4.30 13.51
CA GLY A 549 7.64 -3.86 13.15
C GLY A 549 6.84 -3.25 14.31
N PHE A 550 6.90 -3.85 15.50
CA PHE A 550 6.18 -3.37 16.69
C PHE A 550 6.69 -2.01 17.20
N ALA A 551 8.01 -1.78 17.22
CA ALA A 551 8.58 -0.55 17.77
C ALA A 551 8.50 0.65 16.80
N SER A 552 8.59 0.41 15.49
CA SER A 552 8.66 1.49 14.50
C SER A 552 7.41 1.65 13.63
N ALA A 553 6.80 0.57 13.16
CA ALA A 553 5.73 0.63 12.17
C ALA A 553 4.32 0.69 12.80
N VAL A 554 4.08 0.02 13.93
CA VAL A 554 2.78 0.04 14.62
C VAL A 554 2.37 1.43 15.14
N PRO A 555 3.26 2.24 15.75
CA PRO A 555 2.88 3.59 16.17
C PRO A 555 2.45 4.49 15.01
N LEU A 556 3.09 4.34 13.84
CA LEU A 556 2.69 5.01 12.59
C LEU A 556 1.33 4.50 12.11
N LEU A 557 1.13 3.18 12.10
CA LEU A 557 -0.16 2.56 11.73
C LEU A 557 -1.31 3.13 12.56
N ASN A 558 -1.15 3.21 13.88
CA ASN A 558 -2.17 3.74 14.78
C ASN A 558 -2.47 5.22 14.53
N GLN A 559 -1.44 6.04 14.26
CA GLN A 559 -1.64 7.46 13.93
C GLN A 559 -2.39 7.62 12.60
N VAL A 560 -2.05 6.84 11.58
CA VAL A 560 -2.78 6.84 10.29
C VAL A 560 -4.22 6.38 10.50
N ASN A 561 -4.44 5.31 11.27
CA ASN A 561 -5.79 4.84 11.59
C ASN A 561 -6.64 5.92 12.29
N ASN A 562 -6.08 6.66 13.25
CA ASN A 562 -6.78 7.74 13.93
C ASN A 562 -7.16 8.89 12.98
N ILE A 563 -6.27 9.25 12.05
CA ILE A 563 -6.57 10.23 10.99
C ILE A 563 -7.77 9.76 10.15
N LEU A 564 -7.82 8.48 9.79
CA LEU A 564 -8.89 7.92 8.95
C LEU A 564 -10.23 7.80 9.67
N LEU A 565 -10.23 7.37 10.94
CA LEU A 565 -11.45 7.25 11.74
C LEU A 565 -12.12 8.62 11.95
N SER A 566 -11.34 9.68 12.20
CA SER A 566 -11.88 11.04 12.37
C SER A 566 -12.58 11.62 11.12
N ARG A 567 -12.35 11.01 9.95
CA ARG A 567 -12.89 11.46 8.64
C ARG A 567 -14.01 10.57 8.12
N SER A 568 -14.27 9.44 8.76
CA SER A 568 -15.16 8.42 8.21
C SER A 568 -16.58 8.59 8.75
N ALA A 569 -17.50 9.00 7.88
CA ALA A 569 -18.92 8.82 8.11
C ALA A 569 -19.34 7.43 7.62
N ASN A 570 -20.24 6.77 8.35
CA ASN A 570 -20.83 5.45 8.03
C ASN A 570 -19.79 4.36 7.76
N LEU A 571 -19.28 3.73 8.83
CA LEU A 571 -18.34 2.63 8.73
C LEU A 571 -19.05 1.33 8.28
N PRO A 572 -18.44 0.53 7.38
CA PRO A 572 -18.98 -0.78 7.01
C PRO A 572 -19.12 -1.71 8.22
N GLU A 573 -20.21 -2.47 8.26
CA GLU A 573 -20.39 -3.56 9.22
C GLU A 573 -19.64 -4.83 8.76
N ASP A 574 -19.29 -5.69 9.72
CA ASP A 574 -18.57 -6.96 9.48
C ASP A 574 -19.25 -8.14 10.20
N PRO A 575 -20.47 -8.51 9.78
CA PRO A 575 -21.25 -9.56 10.42
C PRO A 575 -20.57 -10.92 10.31
N ARG A 576 -20.83 -11.80 11.29
CA ARG A 576 -20.37 -13.19 11.26
C ARG A 576 -21.00 -13.92 10.07
N PRO A 577 -20.20 -14.56 9.19
CA PRO A 577 -20.74 -15.40 8.11
C PRO A 577 -21.45 -16.65 8.65
N ASP A 578 -22.48 -17.12 7.92
CA ASP A 578 -23.23 -18.34 8.29
C ASP A 578 -22.35 -19.60 8.36
N SER A 579 -21.27 -19.63 7.57
CA SER A 579 -20.27 -20.71 7.56
C SER A 579 -19.44 -20.77 8.85
N VAL A 580 -19.50 -19.77 9.73
CA VAL A 580 -18.68 -19.72 10.95
C VAL A 580 -19.52 -20.05 12.17
N SER A 581 -19.33 -21.19 12.80
CA SER A 581 -20.07 -21.59 14.01
C SER A 581 -19.19 -21.59 15.26
N ARG A 582 -19.81 -21.64 16.45
CA ARG A 582 -19.08 -21.82 17.71
C ARG A 582 -18.95 -23.30 18.01
N GLY A 583 -17.80 -23.73 18.51
CA GLY A 583 -17.55 -25.10 18.92
C GLY A 583 -16.62 -25.21 20.11
N VAL A 584 -16.52 -26.42 20.66
CA VAL A 584 -15.59 -26.77 21.74
C VAL A 584 -14.79 -27.99 21.29
N ILE A 585 -13.48 -27.90 21.41
CA ILE A 585 -12.54 -28.98 21.06
C ILE A 585 -11.71 -29.38 22.27
N CYS A 586 -11.10 -30.56 22.19
CA CYS A 586 -10.27 -31.13 23.23
C CYS A 586 -8.82 -31.34 22.76
N TRP A 587 -7.86 -30.79 23.48
CA TRP A 587 -6.45 -31.21 23.35
C TRP A 587 -6.18 -32.49 24.13
N PRO A 588 -5.25 -33.34 23.67
CA PRO A 588 -4.39 -33.18 22.49
C PRO A 588 -5.00 -33.68 21.17
N GLY A 589 -6.25 -34.16 21.16
CA GLY A 589 -6.87 -34.76 19.96
C GLY A 589 -7.27 -33.77 18.86
N GLY A 590 -7.60 -32.53 19.21
CA GLY A 590 -8.05 -31.47 18.29
C GLY A 590 -9.56 -31.50 17.99
N GLN A 591 -10.29 -32.49 18.48
CA GLN A 591 -11.73 -32.70 18.19
C GLN A 591 -12.57 -32.63 19.47
N SER A 592 -13.88 -32.41 19.34
CA SER A 592 -14.81 -32.44 20.47
C SER A 592 -14.90 -33.83 21.09
N LEU A 593 -14.90 -33.91 22.42
CA LEU A 593 -15.15 -35.14 23.17
C LEU A 593 -16.25 -34.94 24.22
N PRO A 594 -17.02 -35.99 24.58
CA PRO A 594 -18.05 -35.94 25.62
C PRO A 594 -17.51 -35.40 26.94
N GLU A 595 -18.35 -34.73 27.72
CA GLU A 595 -17.97 -34.24 29.05
C GLU A 595 -17.49 -35.40 29.95
N GLY A 596 -16.41 -35.18 30.70
CA GLY A 596 -15.78 -36.22 31.52
C GLY A 596 -14.83 -37.18 30.80
N ASP A 597 -14.72 -37.14 29.47
CA ASP A 597 -13.80 -38.00 28.72
C ASP A 597 -12.33 -37.75 29.12
N SER A 598 -11.63 -38.81 29.54
CA SER A 598 -10.26 -38.76 30.07
C SER A 598 -9.21 -38.35 29.03
N ASN A 599 -9.55 -38.48 27.74
CA ASN A 599 -8.73 -38.06 26.60
C ASN A 599 -8.82 -36.56 26.32
N CYS A 600 -9.76 -35.85 26.94
CA CYS A 600 -9.86 -34.41 26.87
C CYS A 600 -9.07 -33.74 28.00
N ARG A 601 -7.83 -33.35 27.72
CA ARG A 601 -6.92 -32.74 28.71
C ARG A 601 -7.15 -31.24 28.87
N ARG A 602 -7.47 -30.56 27.78
CA ARG A 602 -7.82 -29.14 27.78
C ARG A 602 -9.01 -28.89 26.84
N ARG A 603 -10.10 -28.37 27.39
CA ARG A 603 -11.27 -27.91 26.63
C ARG A 603 -11.06 -26.48 26.19
N LEU A 604 -11.29 -26.21 24.91
CA LEU A 604 -11.11 -24.88 24.32
C LEU A 604 -12.33 -24.53 23.48
N ALA A 605 -12.93 -23.38 23.76
CA ALA A 605 -13.93 -22.78 22.88
C ALA A 605 -13.25 -22.18 21.65
N THR A 606 -13.86 -22.32 20.48
CA THR A 606 -13.28 -21.84 19.22
C THR A 606 -14.35 -21.54 18.17
N TRP A 607 -13.97 -20.75 17.16
CA TRP A 607 -14.73 -20.62 15.92
C TRP A 607 -14.43 -21.79 14.99
N LEU A 608 -15.44 -22.37 14.37
CA LEU A 608 -15.32 -23.45 13.40
C LEU A 608 -15.82 -22.96 12.04
N LEU A 609 -15.04 -23.23 10.99
CA LEU A 609 -15.49 -23.02 9.60
C LEU A 609 -16.21 -24.28 9.13
N ASP A 610 -17.47 -24.16 8.71
CA ASP A 610 -18.34 -25.24 8.24
C ASP A 610 -18.42 -26.41 9.23
N GLY A 611 -18.31 -26.12 10.53
CA GLY A 611 -18.27 -27.13 11.59
C GLY A 611 -17.03 -28.02 11.59
N SER A 612 -16.01 -27.72 10.78
CA SER A 612 -14.80 -28.52 10.61
C SER A 612 -13.95 -28.55 11.88
N GLN A 613 -13.63 -29.78 12.32
CA GLN A 613 -12.78 -30.07 13.48
C GLN A 613 -11.69 -31.06 13.08
N PRO A 614 -10.66 -30.61 12.34
CA PRO A 614 -9.54 -31.48 12.00
C PRO A 614 -8.82 -31.97 13.25
N PRO A 615 -8.25 -33.19 13.22
CA PRO A 615 -7.40 -33.66 14.31
C PRO A 615 -6.16 -32.75 14.44
N THR A 616 -5.49 -32.85 15.58
CA THR A 616 -4.22 -32.13 15.81
C THR A 616 -3.22 -32.38 14.69
N LEU A 617 -2.69 -31.28 14.15
CA LEU A 617 -1.63 -31.32 13.15
C LEU A 617 -0.33 -31.78 13.82
N LEU A 618 0.21 -32.92 13.38
CA LEU A 618 1.43 -33.51 13.91
C LEU A 618 2.66 -33.09 13.10
N LEU A 619 3.85 -33.33 13.65
CA LEU A 619 5.13 -33.23 12.97
C LEU A 619 5.62 -34.65 12.65
N PRO A 620 5.34 -35.21 11.46
CA PRO A 620 5.53 -36.64 11.18
C PRO A 620 6.95 -37.15 11.49
N GLU A 621 7.96 -36.35 11.20
CA GLU A 621 9.37 -36.71 11.37
C GLU A 621 9.87 -36.64 12.83
N GLN A 622 9.05 -36.07 13.72
CA GLN A 622 9.38 -35.93 15.15
C GLN A 622 8.39 -36.68 16.05
N GLU A 623 7.48 -37.46 15.43
CA GLU A 623 6.45 -38.22 16.12
C GLU A 623 6.75 -39.73 16.07
N GLY A 624 6.30 -40.47 17.09
CA GLY A 624 6.40 -41.93 17.09
C GLY A 624 5.38 -42.59 16.15
N ILE A 625 5.56 -43.90 15.89
CA ILE A 625 4.71 -44.70 14.99
C ILE A 625 3.21 -44.59 15.34
N ASN A 626 2.88 -44.51 16.64
CA ASN A 626 1.49 -44.46 17.12
C ASN A 626 0.91 -43.03 17.19
N GLY A 627 1.71 -41.99 16.93
CA GLY A 627 1.25 -40.61 17.05
C GLY A 627 0.69 -40.27 18.43
N ILE A 628 -0.39 -39.48 18.42
CA ILE A 628 -1.13 -39.09 19.62
C ILE A 628 -2.16 -40.12 20.08
N ARG A 629 -2.60 -41.04 19.19
CA ARG A 629 -3.61 -42.05 19.52
C ARG A 629 -2.88 -43.34 19.89
N PHE A 630 -2.60 -43.49 21.18
CA PHE A 630 -1.75 -44.55 21.69
C PHE A 630 -2.59 -45.76 22.13
N PRO A 631 -2.57 -46.89 21.39
CA PRO A 631 -3.26 -48.10 21.81
C PRO A 631 -2.53 -48.71 22.99
N ILE A 632 -3.28 -49.06 24.03
CA ILE A 632 -2.79 -49.86 25.16
C ILE A 632 -3.66 -51.08 25.35
N TRP A 633 -3.09 -52.11 25.95
CA TRP A 633 -3.84 -53.29 26.39
C TRP A 633 -3.81 -53.32 27.91
N LEU A 634 -4.97 -53.51 28.54
CA LEU A 634 -5.12 -53.52 29.99
C LEU A 634 -5.59 -54.89 30.48
N ASP A 635 -5.08 -55.32 31.64
CA ASP A 635 -5.64 -56.43 32.40
C ASP A 635 -6.87 -56.01 33.21
N GLU A 636 -7.50 -56.96 33.92
CA GLU A 636 -8.66 -56.69 34.78
C GLU A 636 -8.36 -55.70 35.93
N ASN A 637 -7.08 -55.53 36.29
CA ASN A 637 -6.62 -54.59 37.32
C ASN A 637 -6.23 -53.22 36.75
N GLY A 638 -6.43 -52.99 35.44
CA GLY A 638 -6.08 -51.75 34.76
C GLY A 638 -4.58 -51.53 34.56
N LYS A 639 -3.75 -52.58 34.66
CA LYS A 639 -2.31 -52.51 34.34
C LYS A 639 -2.07 -52.77 32.87
N ARG A 640 -1.08 -52.09 32.30
CA ARG A 640 -0.72 -52.26 30.88
C ARG A 640 -0.05 -53.62 30.66
N VAL A 641 -0.56 -54.39 29.71
CA VAL A 641 -0.11 -55.73 29.35
C VAL A 641 0.24 -55.84 27.86
N ALA A 642 0.86 -56.95 27.44
CA ALA A 642 1.00 -57.26 26.02
C ALA A 642 -0.36 -57.67 25.40
N ALA A 643 -0.45 -57.57 24.06
CA ALA A 643 -1.70 -57.78 23.33
C ALA A 643 -2.19 -59.25 23.36
N ASP A 644 -1.28 -60.19 23.57
CA ASP A 644 -1.51 -61.63 23.65
C ASP A 644 -1.73 -62.14 25.09
N CYS A 645 -1.72 -61.24 26.08
CA CYS A 645 -1.98 -61.61 27.46
C CYS A 645 -3.45 -62.04 27.65
N PRO A 646 -3.72 -63.04 28.52
CA PRO A 646 -5.08 -63.46 28.84
C PRO A 646 -5.94 -62.29 29.31
N GLN A 647 -7.17 -62.19 28.78
CA GLN A 647 -8.16 -61.15 29.14
C GLN A 647 -7.73 -59.71 28.86
N ALA A 648 -6.70 -59.49 28.04
CA ALA A 648 -6.27 -58.17 27.64
C ALA A 648 -7.40 -57.41 26.89
N ARG A 649 -7.71 -56.20 27.33
CA ARG A 649 -8.67 -55.31 26.67
C ARG A 649 -7.94 -54.13 26.06
N GLN A 650 -8.18 -53.87 24.78
CA GLN A 650 -7.61 -52.72 24.11
C GLN A 650 -8.35 -51.44 24.56
N GLU A 651 -7.59 -50.43 24.94
CA GLU A 651 -8.08 -49.08 25.19
C GLU A 651 -7.25 -48.07 24.39
N MET A 652 -7.90 -47.02 23.91
CA MET A 652 -7.24 -45.94 23.17
C MET A 652 -7.07 -44.73 24.08
N ILE A 653 -5.81 -44.37 24.35
CA ILE A 653 -5.47 -43.18 25.11
C ILE A 653 -4.86 -42.13 24.19
N ASN A 654 -5.38 -40.91 24.25
CA ASN A 654 -4.76 -39.75 23.64
C ASN A 654 -3.63 -39.23 24.53
N VAL A 655 -2.42 -39.23 23.96
CA VAL A 655 -1.21 -38.64 24.54
C VAL A 655 -0.83 -37.38 23.79
N TRP A 656 -0.09 -36.49 24.43
CA TRP A 656 0.42 -35.30 23.76
C TRP A 656 1.46 -35.69 22.69
N PRO A 657 1.58 -34.90 21.61
CA PRO A 657 2.64 -35.06 20.62
C PRO A 657 4.01 -35.22 21.29
N LEU A 658 4.79 -36.18 20.82
CA LEU A 658 6.09 -36.53 21.41
C LEU A 658 7.03 -35.32 21.58
N PRO A 659 7.13 -34.38 20.62
CA PRO A 659 7.96 -33.20 20.77
C PRO A 659 7.51 -32.24 21.87
N LEU A 660 6.33 -32.41 22.47
CA LEU A 660 5.85 -31.53 23.54
C LEU A 660 6.19 -32.05 24.94
N GLU A 661 6.60 -33.32 25.10
CA GLU A 661 6.82 -33.97 26.40
C GLU A 661 7.68 -33.15 27.40
N PRO A 662 8.82 -32.55 27.01
CA PRO A 662 9.60 -31.69 27.90
C PRO A 662 8.87 -30.43 28.39
N TRP A 663 7.90 -29.93 27.63
CA TRP A 663 7.16 -28.69 27.89
C TRP A 663 5.86 -28.92 28.68
N LEU A 664 5.50 -30.18 28.94
CA LEU A 664 4.28 -30.52 29.67
C LEU A 664 4.49 -30.55 31.18
N PRO A 665 3.46 -30.20 31.97
CA PRO A 665 3.40 -30.51 33.40
C PRO A 665 3.64 -32.01 33.64
N ALA A 666 4.26 -32.36 34.77
CA ALA A 666 4.61 -33.76 35.07
C ALA A 666 3.41 -34.72 35.02
N SER A 667 2.21 -34.26 35.40
CA SER A 667 0.96 -35.02 35.35
C SER A 667 0.45 -35.33 33.94
N GLU A 668 0.87 -34.56 32.94
CA GLU A 668 0.45 -34.70 31.55
C GLU A 668 1.47 -35.46 30.69
N ARG A 669 2.65 -35.76 31.23
CA ARG A 669 3.69 -36.53 30.54
C ARG A 669 3.25 -37.97 30.33
N ARG A 670 3.68 -38.56 29.21
CA ARG A 670 3.31 -39.93 28.80
C ARG A 670 3.56 -40.98 29.89
N ALA A 671 4.67 -40.88 30.61
CA ALA A 671 5.03 -41.82 31.68
C ALA A 671 4.03 -41.86 32.85
N VAL A 672 3.31 -40.75 33.10
CA VAL A 672 2.29 -40.66 34.15
C VAL A 672 0.88 -40.90 33.59
N ARG A 673 0.66 -40.51 32.32
CA ARG A 673 -0.62 -40.70 31.63
C ARG A 673 -0.93 -42.16 31.31
N LEU A 674 0.10 -42.96 31.02
CA LEU A 674 -0.07 -44.39 30.74
C LEU A 674 -0.18 -45.18 32.06
N PRO A 675 -1.15 -46.10 32.18
CA PRO A 675 -1.22 -47.00 33.32
C PRO A 675 0.07 -47.81 33.53
N PRO A 676 0.42 -48.16 34.78
CA PRO A 676 1.65 -48.89 35.08
C PRO A 676 1.68 -50.24 34.35
N ALA A 677 2.87 -50.66 33.89
CA ALA A 677 3.05 -51.95 33.26
C ALA A 677 2.86 -53.11 34.26
N SER A 678 2.21 -54.18 33.80
CA SER A 678 2.11 -55.43 34.56
C SER A 678 3.48 -56.10 34.66
N THR A 679 3.83 -56.57 35.84
CA THR A 679 5.05 -57.37 36.06
C THR A 679 4.89 -58.82 35.64
N ILE A 680 3.65 -59.29 35.42
CA ILE A 680 3.32 -60.67 35.08
C ILE A 680 3.33 -60.88 33.57
N CYS A 681 2.75 -59.94 32.83
CA CYS A 681 2.66 -59.99 31.36
C CYS A 681 2.98 -58.60 30.79
N PRO A 682 4.25 -58.16 30.83
CA PRO A 682 4.62 -56.80 30.47
C PRO A 682 4.38 -56.52 28.98
N PRO A 683 4.03 -55.28 28.61
CA PRO A 683 3.87 -54.91 27.20
C PRO A 683 5.19 -55.06 26.44
N TYR A 684 5.13 -55.59 25.22
CA TYR A 684 6.30 -55.71 24.35
C TYR A 684 6.91 -54.33 24.06
N GLY A 685 8.18 -54.14 24.46
CA GLY A 685 9.18 -53.24 23.85
C GLY A 685 8.78 -51.86 23.30
N HIS A 686 7.71 -51.23 23.80
CA HIS A 686 7.11 -50.04 23.18
C HIS A 686 7.04 -48.82 24.09
N ASP A 687 7.95 -48.68 25.05
CA ASP A 687 8.27 -47.36 25.56
C ASP A 687 9.32 -46.78 24.61
N ALA A 688 8.85 -46.15 23.52
CA ALA A 688 9.70 -45.40 22.62
C ALA A 688 10.46 -44.35 23.45
N GLN A 689 11.69 -44.69 23.85
CA GLN A 689 12.51 -43.84 24.68
C GLN A 689 12.79 -42.57 23.88
N LEU A 690 12.36 -41.45 24.43
CA LEU A 690 12.62 -40.14 23.84
C LEU A 690 14.12 -40.02 23.60
N PRO A 691 14.58 -39.70 22.38
CA PRO A 691 15.99 -39.42 22.14
C PRO A 691 16.48 -38.27 23.02
N LEU A 692 17.56 -38.49 23.76
CA LEU A 692 18.21 -37.51 24.62
C LEU A 692 18.53 -36.22 23.85
N GLN A 693 18.23 -35.08 24.48
CA GLN A 693 18.46 -33.74 23.96
C GLN A 693 19.30 -32.94 24.92
N LEU A 694 20.10 -32.05 24.35
CA LEU A 694 20.80 -30.99 25.03
C LEU A 694 20.25 -29.65 24.54
N THR A 695 19.85 -28.80 25.48
CA THR A 695 19.34 -27.44 25.27
C THR A 695 20.12 -26.46 26.14
N GLY A 696 20.16 -25.19 25.74
CA GLY A 696 20.96 -24.14 26.41
C GLY A 696 22.14 -23.63 25.58
N VAL A 697 22.68 -24.45 24.66
CA VAL A 697 23.73 -24.05 23.71
C VAL A 697 23.56 -24.75 22.37
N ARG A 698 23.91 -24.05 21.28
CA ARG A 698 23.80 -24.57 19.91
C ARG A 698 25.16 -25.06 19.40
N ASP A 699 25.12 -26.05 18.52
CA ASP A 699 26.32 -26.48 17.78
C ASP A 699 26.85 -25.35 16.91
N GLY A 700 28.15 -25.06 17.03
CA GLY A 700 28.84 -23.92 16.46
C GLY A 700 28.52 -22.56 17.12
N ALA A 701 27.86 -22.50 18.28
CA ALA A 701 27.57 -21.23 18.94
C ALA A 701 28.84 -20.46 19.31
N ILE A 702 28.79 -19.13 19.24
CA ILE A 702 29.85 -18.25 19.75
C ILE A 702 29.34 -17.60 21.04
N ILE A 703 29.94 -17.96 22.17
CA ILE A 703 29.60 -17.44 23.50
C ILE A 703 30.54 -16.29 23.84
N LYS A 704 29.97 -15.17 24.31
CA LYS A 704 30.72 -13.98 24.76
C LYS A 704 30.34 -13.62 26.18
N ARG A 705 31.29 -13.10 26.94
CA ARG A 705 31.04 -12.56 28.29
C ARG A 705 30.22 -11.28 28.20
N LEU A 706 29.40 -11.04 29.22
CA LEU A 706 28.78 -9.73 29.39
C LEU A 706 29.86 -8.68 29.68
N PRO A 707 29.73 -7.42 29.21
CA PRO A 707 30.68 -6.37 29.51
C PRO A 707 30.88 -6.20 31.03
N GLY A 708 32.12 -6.39 31.51
CA GLY A 708 32.46 -6.31 32.93
C GLY A 708 32.34 -7.62 33.73
N ALA A 709 31.88 -8.72 33.12
CA ALA A 709 31.81 -10.03 33.77
C ALA A 709 33.10 -10.84 33.58
N ALA A 710 33.56 -11.52 34.63
CA ALA A 710 34.78 -12.34 34.62
C ALA A 710 34.62 -13.65 33.84
N GLU A 711 33.40 -14.21 33.81
CA GLU A 711 33.05 -15.50 33.21
C GLU A 711 31.76 -15.41 32.39
N ALA A 712 31.53 -16.40 31.52
CA ALA A 712 30.26 -16.59 30.83
C ALA A 712 29.47 -17.72 31.49
N THR A 713 28.26 -17.41 31.93
CA THR A 713 27.35 -18.39 32.54
C THR A 713 26.38 -18.92 31.49
N LEU A 714 26.29 -20.24 31.37
CA LEU A 714 25.51 -20.92 30.33
C LEU A 714 24.57 -21.94 31.01
N PRO A 715 23.29 -21.60 31.20
CA PRO A 715 22.32 -22.53 31.73
C PRO A 715 21.98 -23.59 30.68
N LEU A 716 22.15 -24.85 31.05
CA LEU A 716 21.91 -26.01 30.21
C LEU A 716 20.79 -26.87 30.77
N GLN A 717 20.09 -27.52 29.85
CA GLN A 717 19.02 -28.43 30.18
C GLN A 717 19.05 -29.63 29.24
N SER A 718 18.87 -30.82 29.78
CA SER A 718 18.63 -32.04 29.00
C SER A 718 17.17 -32.43 29.04
N SER A 719 16.66 -32.88 27.90
CA SER A 719 15.28 -33.36 27.76
C SER A 719 15.26 -34.67 26.96
N GLY A 720 14.21 -35.48 27.09
CA GLY A 720 14.25 -36.87 26.61
C GLY A 720 15.25 -37.74 27.39
N GLY A 721 15.57 -38.92 26.88
CA GLY A 721 16.39 -39.97 27.51
C GLY A 721 15.71 -40.68 28.69
N ALA A 722 16.35 -41.68 29.28
CA ALA A 722 15.88 -42.40 30.47
C ALA A 722 16.84 -42.30 31.67
N GLY A 723 16.33 -42.24 32.90
CA GLY A 723 17.17 -42.34 34.10
C GLY A 723 17.97 -41.09 34.52
N GLU A 724 19.12 -41.30 35.15
CA GLU A 724 20.08 -40.25 35.57
C GLU A 724 20.81 -39.61 34.35
N ARG A 725 21.43 -38.44 34.53
CA ARG A 725 22.16 -37.70 33.48
C ARG A 725 23.57 -37.38 33.93
N TRP A 726 24.54 -37.72 33.08
CA TRP A 726 25.95 -37.37 33.26
C TRP A 726 26.38 -36.40 32.19
N TRP A 727 26.98 -35.30 32.60
CA TRP A 727 27.46 -34.24 31.72
C TRP A 727 28.98 -34.26 31.64
N PHE A 728 29.52 -33.95 30.47
CA PHE A 728 30.95 -33.94 30.20
C PHE A 728 31.30 -32.68 29.40
N LEU A 729 32.35 -31.98 29.81
CA LEU A 729 32.92 -30.85 29.09
C LEU A 729 34.34 -31.21 28.64
N ASN A 730 34.59 -31.19 27.33
CA ASN A 730 35.86 -31.59 26.71
C ASN A 730 36.35 -32.99 27.12
N GLY A 731 35.41 -33.89 27.41
CA GLY A 731 35.69 -35.25 27.87
C GLY A 731 35.78 -35.41 29.40
N GLU A 732 35.85 -34.32 30.15
CA GLU A 732 35.91 -34.35 31.61
C GLU A 732 34.49 -34.32 32.23
N PRO A 733 34.17 -35.20 33.19
CA PRO A 733 32.86 -35.23 33.82
C PRO A 733 32.61 -34.01 34.69
N LEU A 734 31.41 -33.43 34.59
CA LEU A 734 30.94 -32.37 35.49
C LEU A 734 30.44 -32.96 36.81
N THR A 735 30.62 -32.22 37.90
CA THR A 735 30.13 -32.58 39.24
C THR A 735 28.61 -32.48 39.36
N GLU A 736 27.97 -31.58 38.61
CA GLU A 736 26.52 -31.44 38.58
C GLU A 736 25.87 -32.57 37.78
N ARG A 737 24.90 -33.25 38.41
CA ARG A 737 24.11 -34.31 37.79
C ARG A 737 22.66 -33.91 37.67
N GLY A 738 21.98 -34.52 36.70
CA GLY A 738 20.55 -34.34 36.50
C GLY A 738 20.22 -33.48 35.28
N ARG A 739 18.95 -33.06 35.22
CA ARG A 739 18.40 -32.51 33.97
C ARG A 739 18.87 -31.10 33.67
N ASN A 740 19.26 -30.32 34.66
CA ASN A 740 19.71 -28.95 34.48
C ASN A 740 21.11 -28.81 35.07
N VAL A 741 21.99 -28.11 34.36
CA VAL A 741 23.37 -27.83 34.77
C VAL A 741 23.70 -26.41 34.36
N THR A 742 24.48 -25.69 35.16
CA THR A 742 24.97 -24.36 34.75
C THR A 742 26.47 -24.43 34.49
N LEU A 743 26.88 -24.16 33.25
CA LEU A 743 28.30 -24.07 32.91
C LEU A 743 28.83 -22.66 33.17
N HIS A 744 29.97 -22.61 33.86
CA HIS A 744 30.75 -21.40 34.07
C HIS A 744 32.02 -21.50 33.24
N LEU A 745 32.17 -20.62 32.24
CA LEU A 745 33.28 -20.67 31.30
C LEU A 745 34.18 -19.44 31.46
N THR A 746 35.48 -19.68 31.66
CA THR A 746 36.50 -18.65 31.89
C THR A 746 37.51 -18.52 30.76
N ASP A 747 37.73 -19.56 29.95
CA ASP A 747 38.82 -19.62 28.98
C ASP A 747 38.31 -19.51 27.54
N LYS A 748 39.04 -18.79 26.69
CA LYS A 748 38.69 -18.71 25.27
C LYS A 748 39.10 -20.00 24.56
N GLY A 749 38.27 -20.48 23.65
CA GLY A 749 38.58 -21.67 22.86
C GLY A 749 37.36 -22.47 22.43
N ASP A 750 37.62 -23.62 21.82
CA ASP A 750 36.61 -24.57 21.40
C ASP A 750 36.23 -25.48 22.56
N TYR A 751 34.93 -25.69 22.72
CA TYR A 751 34.34 -26.53 23.74
C TYR A 751 33.46 -27.60 23.11
N GLN A 752 33.50 -28.81 23.66
CA GLN A 752 32.59 -29.91 23.36
C GLN A 752 31.86 -30.29 24.64
N LEU A 753 30.54 -30.21 24.60
CA LEU A 753 29.67 -30.59 25.70
C LEU A 753 28.87 -31.83 25.30
N LEU A 754 28.88 -32.84 26.17
CA LEU A 754 28.16 -34.08 25.99
C LEU A 754 27.28 -34.34 27.22
N VAL A 755 26.05 -34.80 26.98
CA VAL A 755 25.20 -35.37 28.02
C VAL A 755 24.90 -36.82 27.65
N MET A 756 24.99 -37.71 28.64
CA MET A 756 24.70 -39.13 28.54
C MET A 756 23.60 -39.50 29.53
N ASP A 757 22.73 -40.44 29.16
CA ASP A 757 21.70 -40.97 30.03
C ASP A 757 21.97 -42.41 30.51
N GLU A 758 21.16 -42.90 31.46
CA GLU A 758 21.29 -44.21 32.12
C GLU A 758 21.20 -45.41 31.17
N VAL A 759 20.63 -45.21 29.99
CA VAL A 759 20.45 -46.23 28.96
C VAL A 759 21.43 -46.05 27.79
N GLY A 760 22.43 -45.17 27.94
CA GLY A 760 23.55 -45.02 27.01
C GLY A 760 23.29 -44.13 25.81
N GLN A 761 22.18 -43.38 25.78
CA GLN A 761 21.97 -42.34 24.77
C GLN A 761 22.89 -41.15 25.05
N ILE A 762 23.37 -40.53 23.98
CA ILE A 762 24.25 -39.36 24.04
C ILE A 762 23.69 -38.21 23.21
N ALA A 763 23.82 -36.98 23.72
CA ALA A 763 23.64 -35.77 22.95
C ALA A 763 24.89 -34.90 23.10
N THR A 764 25.42 -34.41 21.98
CA THR A 764 26.69 -33.67 21.94
C THR A 764 26.53 -32.36 21.20
N VAL A 765 27.19 -31.31 21.69
CA VAL A 765 27.23 -29.97 21.09
C VAL A 765 28.65 -29.42 21.17
N LYS A 766 29.13 -28.82 20.08
CA LYS A 766 30.41 -28.07 20.04
C LYS A 766 30.14 -26.58 19.97
N PHE A 767 30.90 -25.74 20.65
CA PHE A 767 30.73 -24.29 20.62
C PHE A 767 32.06 -23.58 20.92
N VAL A 768 32.14 -22.28 20.68
CA VAL A 768 33.36 -21.47 20.82
C VAL A 768 33.14 -20.37 21.85
N MET A 769 34.07 -20.17 22.78
CA MET A 769 34.08 -19.03 23.69
C MET A 769 35.05 -17.95 23.20
N GLN A 770 34.57 -16.70 23.09
CA GLN A 770 35.32 -15.53 22.61
C GLN A 770 35.56 -14.46 23.68
#